data_AF-A0A2E8Q129-F1
#
_entry.id   AF-A0A2E8Q129-F1
#
_cell.length_a   1.000
_cell.length_b   1.000
_cell.length_c   1.000
_cell.angle_alpha   90.00
_cell.angle_beta   90.00
_cell.angle_gamma   90.00
#
_symmetry.space_group_name_H-M   'P 1'
#
loop_
_entity.id
_entity.type
_entity.pdbx_description
1 polymer ?
#
loop_
_entity_poly.entity_id
_entity_poly.type
_entity_poly.pdbx_seq_one_letter_code
_entity_poly.pdbx_strand_id
1 'polypeptide(L)'
;MLSYQTKMIVSISLLAAGISATSSYIFYQTIQNHVWTQTAARLKDIGRTGQFLLTVKDRESIQNLDNLSEKLSEARPPELLQSIRPGENLQSLSDANRLKLESMPEYQRLVQVMRQIKNSTRHQIPEPGTEIAQKIDPGDPPLLRYAYILVPVPESPNRRILKFIVDGDDQRLDTNSDGIIEADEEATQIGMLYNVSAQPQMLKAFEGEATASTEYYRDEWGVWLSAYVPIKDVNGQTFAVMGIDLSAESEFSLVNRTRRILVAVILISVFVAGLLGLIISRILSRPLLDLTHAVEKVQNRDFKVRLKTKSGDEFGRLAQAFNSMVGEIESYTLHMEDIVIRKTGELRSTLRRVKDLKNQQDSDYYLTTMLANPLLKNGNTSETVHTDFLIEYKKKFKYQKWEAELGGDLCVTGNLDFDGESHTFFFNGDASGGALQGAGGSLIMGALVNSILVRATGHRLTDAAGWMVATLQELHRVFQEFQGEMHVGCVLGLIHDRSGNLQYVNAGHPRSVLYSNGLTRFLENEVYAKRIGQEGFKLQVQRFQLETGDVLIAGSDGRDTILLGKQRNDEKIINQDPDQFLDVVRKGRAELHGIREVLYSLGEPTDDISIMRIAYRETVHPAGASAGSESLVDEVEKLIELSEYETALSLLEGMEDENFFKHYYSGLCYSRTGNQARALESLQEARNLVGERASVLYLLGQVYAEAGRRFAAIEVLQKAAFLQPEDDRVKALLDKLQNESGEMN
;
A
#
# COMPACT_ATOMS: atom_id res chain seq x y z
N MET A 1 12.33 24.43 2.81
CA MET A 1 12.98 24.34 4.14
C MET A 1 14.48 24.52 3.97
N LEU A 2 15.16 25.28 4.84
CA LEU A 2 16.63 25.40 4.81
C LEU A 2 17.29 24.02 4.93
N SER A 3 18.38 23.80 4.17
CA SER A 3 19.16 22.55 4.25
C SER A 3 19.71 22.35 5.67
N TYR A 4 19.89 21.10 6.10
CA TYR A 4 20.47 20.79 7.42
C TYR A 4 21.86 21.44 7.60
N GLN A 5 22.64 21.51 6.51
CA GLN A 5 23.95 22.17 6.49
C GLN A 5 23.83 23.66 6.81
N THR A 6 22.89 24.35 6.15
CA THR A 6 22.66 25.78 6.39
C THR A 6 22.18 26.04 7.81
N LYS A 7 21.30 25.18 8.34
CA LYS A 7 20.84 25.29 9.74
C LYS A 7 22.00 25.17 10.72
N MET A 8 22.88 24.18 10.55
CA MET A 8 24.01 23.97 11.46
C MET A 8 25.01 25.15 11.43
N ILE A 9 25.38 25.64 10.24
CA ILE A 9 26.30 26.79 10.09
C ILE A 9 25.71 28.03 10.75
N VAL A 10 24.43 28.31 10.51
CA VAL A 10 23.74 29.46 11.10
C VAL A 10 23.69 29.33 12.63
N SER A 11 23.35 28.15 13.18
CA SER A 11 23.31 27.92 14.62
C SER A 11 24.66 28.12 15.30
N ILE A 12 25.75 27.57 14.74
CA ILE A 12 27.10 27.73 15.28
C ILE A 12 27.54 29.19 15.20
N SER A 13 27.26 29.86 14.09
CA SER A 13 27.63 31.27 13.90
C SER A 13 26.87 32.20 14.84
N LEU A 14 25.57 31.96 15.08
CA LEU A 14 24.75 32.73 16.02
C LEU A 14 25.23 32.55 17.47
N LEU A 15 25.56 31.32 17.87
CA LEU A 15 26.13 31.04 19.19
C LEU A 15 27.46 31.77 19.39
N ALA A 16 28.36 31.67 18.41
CA ALA A 16 29.66 32.35 18.46
C ALA A 16 29.51 33.88 18.51
N ALA A 17 28.60 34.45 17.71
CA ALA A 17 28.29 35.88 17.72
C ALA A 17 27.76 36.33 19.09
N GLY A 18 26.78 35.60 19.65
CA GLY A 18 26.16 35.93 20.92
C GLY A 18 27.16 35.92 22.09
N ILE A 19 27.98 34.88 22.18
CA ILE A 19 29.03 34.77 23.22
C ILE A 19 30.06 35.89 23.05
N SER A 20 30.60 36.07 21.84
CA SER A 20 31.63 37.08 21.57
C SER A 20 31.13 38.50 21.83
N ALA A 21 29.91 38.82 21.40
CA ALA A 21 29.31 40.13 21.59
C ALA A 21 29.06 40.43 23.07
N THR A 22 28.50 39.46 23.81
CA THR A 22 28.21 39.62 25.24
C THR A 22 29.51 39.80 26.04
N SER A 23 30.50 38.93 25.82
CA SER A 23 31.80 39.03 26.49
C SER A 23 32.53 40.34 26.16
N SER A 24 32.52 40.75 24.89
CA SER A 24 33.14 42.02 24.47
C SER A 24 32.44 43.24 25.06
N TYR A 25 31.10 43.21 25.16
CA TYR A 25 30.32 44.28 25.77
C TYR A 25 30.63 44.42 27.26
N ILE A 26 30.64 43.31 28.00
CA ILE A 26 30.99 43.31 29.43
C ILE A 26 32.42 43.81 29.64
N PHE A 27 33.36 43.34 28.82
CA PHE A 27 34.76 43.77 28.88
C PHE A 27 34.92 45.27 28.61
N TYR A 28 34.27 45.78 27.56
CA TYR A 28 34.28 47.21 27.22
C TYR A 28 33.73 48.07 28.36
N GLN A 29 32.55 47.71 28.88
CA GLN A 29 31.93 48.40 30.02
C GLN A 29 32.82 48.40 31.26
N THR A 30 33.45 47.26 31.56
CA THR A 30 34.34 47.12 32.72
C THR A 30 35.56 48.03 32.60
N ILE A 31 36.23 48.03 31.44
CA ILE A 31 37.41 48.88 31.20
C ILE A 31 37.02 50.36 31.27
N GLN A 32 35.96 50.74 30.56
CA GLN A 32 35.52 52.12 30.46
C GLN A 32 35.19 52.69 31.84
N ASN A 33 34.38 51.99 32.63
CA ASN A 33 34.03 52.39 33.99
C ASN A 33 35.25 52.46 34.92
N HIS A 34 36.17 51.51 34.80
CA HIS A 34 37.38 51.48 35.64
C HIS A 34 38.30 52.66 35.34
N VAL A 35 38.58 52.94 34.06
CA VAL A 35 39.39 54.08 33.63
C VAL A 35 38.76 55.39 34.09
N TRP A 36 37.46 55.59 33.83
CA TRP A 36 36.79 56.83 34.21
C TRP A 36 36.78 57.08 35.72
N THR A 37 36.38 56.07 36.49
CA THR A 37 36.28 56.20 37.95
C THR A 37 37.65 56.49 38.58
N GLN A 38 38.70 55.81 38.10
CA GLN A 38 40.05 56.04 38.61
C GLN A 38 40.62 57.40 38.21
N THR A 39 40.47 57.81 36.95
CA THR A 39 40.98 59.11 36.48
C THR A 39 40.24 60.25 37.18
N ALA A 40 38.91 60.19 37.30
CA ALA A 40 38.13 61.19 38.02
C ALA A 40 38.50 61.26 39.51
N ALA A 41 38.74 60.12 40.15
CA ALA A 41 39.19 60.09 41.55
C ALA A 41 40.57 60.73 41.73
N ARG A 42 41.53 60.39 40.85
CA ARG A 42 42.88 60.98 40.86
C ARG A 42 42.83 62.49 40.63
N LEU A 43 42.04 62.94 39.66
CA LEU A 43 41.89 64.35 39.35
C LEU A 43 41.33 65.11 40.56
N LYS A 44 40.30 64.57 41.21
CA LYS A 44 39.76 65.12 42.46
C LYS A 44 40.81 65.20 43.57
N ASP A 45 41.66 64.19 43.74
CA ASP A 45 42.71 64.21 44.76
C ASP A 45 43.82 65.22 44.43
N ILE A 46 44.18 65.40 43.15
CA ILE A 46 45.11 66.45 42.70
C ILE A 46 44.55 67.83 43.05
N GLY A 47 43.27 68.10 42.73
CA GLY A 47 42.64 69.39 43.05
C GLY A 47 42.56 69.65 44.56
N ARG A 48 42.20 68.62 45.35
CA ARG A 48 42.14 68.73 46.82
C ARG A 48 43.50 69.06 47.41
N THR A 49 44.57 68.44 46.91
CA THR A 49 45.93 68.75 47.32
C THR A 49 46.36 70.13 46.85
N GLY A 50 46.06 70.49 45.60
CA GLY A 50 46.39 71.79 45.01
C GLY A 50 45.78 72.96 45.77
N GLN A 51 44.58 72.80 46.35
CA GLN A 51 43.95 73.82 47.19
C GLN A 51 44.82 74.23 48.40
N PHE A 52 45.68 73.35 48.92
CA PHE A 52 46.57 73.70 50.04
C PHE A 52 47.71 74.65 49.64
N LEU A 53 47.99 74.82 48.35
CA LEU A 53 48.93 75.84 47.86
C LEU A 53 48.36 77.26 47.99
N LEU A 54 47.02 77.40 48.09
CA LEU A 54 46.37 78.69 48.33
C LEU A 54 46.49 79.07 49.81
N THR A 55 47.39 80.01 50.10
CA THR A 55 47.55 80.58 51.44
C THR A 55 46.34 81.40 51.86
N VAL A 56 46.25 81.77 53.14
CA VAL A 56 45.18 82.66 53.63
C VAL A 56 45.18 83.99 52.85
N LYS A 57 46.36 84.55 52.58
CA LYS A 57 46.52 85.78 51.79
C LYS A 57 46.05 85.63 50.35
N ASP A 58 46.22 84.44 49.75
CA ASP A 58 45.76 84.18 48.39
C ASP A 58 44.23 84.08 48.34
N ARG A 59 43.59 83.51 49.36
CA ARG A 59 42.12 83.48 49.48
C ARG A 59 41.53 84.88 49.64
N GLU A 60 42.16 85.72 50.46
CA GLU A 60 41.81 87.14 50.57
C GLU A 60 42.00 87.87 49.23
N SER A 61 43.06 87.56 48.50
CA SER A 61 43.33 88.13 47.17
C SER A 61 42.24 87.75 46.15
N ILE A 62 41.73 86.51 46.18
CA ILE A 62 40.60 86.08 45.32
C ILE A 62 39.36 86.91 45.63
N GLN A 63 39.01 87.10 46.91
CA GLN A 63 37.85 87.91 47.29
C GLN A 63 38.02 89.39 46.92
N ASN A 64 39.24 89.93 47.05
CA ASN A 64 39.51 91.30 46.65
C ASN A 64 39.35 91.49 45.13
N LEU A 65 39.93 90.58 44.33
CA LEU A 65 39.80 90.59 42.88
C LEU A 65 38.36 90.38 42.41
N ASP A 66 37.61 89.50 43.08
CA ASP A 66 36.17 89.34 42.80
C ASP A 66 35.41 90.65 43.04
N ASN A 67 35.57 91.27 44.22
CA ASN A 67 34.94 92.55 44.55
C ASN A 67 35.35 93.68 43.60
N LEU A 68 36.61 93.75 43.19
CA LEU A 68 37.12 94.77 42.27
C LEU A 68 36.62 94.54 40.85
N SER A 69 36.68 93.30 40.34
CA SER A 69 36.15 92.93 39.03
C SER A 69 34.64 93.17 38.95
N GLU A 70 33.92 92.94 40.03
CA GLU A 70 32.49 93.18 40.11
C GLU A 70 32.14 94.67 40.01
N LYS A 71 32.85 95.53 40.76
CA LYS A 71 32.69 96.99 40.70
C LYS A 71 33.04 97.59 39.33
N LEU A 72 33.94 96.95 38.60
CA LEU A 72 34.43 97.43 37.30
C LEU A 72 33.69 96.79 36.11
N SER A 73 32.81 95.82 36.37
CA SER A 73 32.02 95.13 35.34
C SER A 73 30.96 96.04 34.74
N GLU A 74 30.68 95.84 33.46
CA GLU A 74 29.55 96.48 32.78
C GLU A 74 28.22 95.93 33.30
N ALA A 75 27.12 96.66 33.09
CA ALA A 75 25.81 96.23 33.55
C ALA A 75 25.38 94.92 32.86
N ARG A 76 25.01 93.90 33.65
CA ARG A 76 24.61 92.57 33.15
C ARG A 76 23.11 92.35 33.35
N PRO A 77 22.24 92.79 32.42
CA PRO A 77 20.81 92.53 32.54
C PRO A 77 20.54 91.02 32.46
N PRO A 78 19.47 90.51 33.10
CA PRO A 78 19.15 89.07 33.09
C PRO A 78 19.02 88.46 31.69
N GLU A 79 18.59 89.24 30.70
CA GLU A 79 18.48 88.84 29.29
C GLU A 79 19.85 88.51 28.67
N LEU A 80 20.88 89.30 28.99
CA LEU A 80 22.25 89.07 28.54
C LEU A 80 22.81 87.77 29.12
N LEU A 81 22.59 87.54 30.42
CA LEU A 81 23.03 86.31 31.08
C LEU A 81 22.31 85.06 30.55
N GLN A 82 21.05 85.19 30.12
CA GLN A 82 20.30 84.10 29.49
C GLN A 82 20.73 83.80 28.05
N SER A 83 21.41 84.75 27.38
CA SER A 83 21.87 84.59 26.01
C SER A 83 23.10 83.69 25.87
N ILE A 84 23.91 83.58 26.93
CA ILE A 84 25.11 82.74 26.99
C ILE A 84 24.66 81.27 27.03
N ARG A 85 24.93 80.48 25.98
CA ARG A 85 24.54 79.05 25.97
C ARG A 85 25.48 78.22 26.85
N PRO A 86 25.06 77.03 27.31
CA PRO A 86 25.95 76.14 28.07
C PRO A 86 27.25 75.85 27.32
N GLY A 87 28.39 76.08 27.98
CA GLY A 87 29.72 75.94 27.37
C GLY A 87 30.25 77.17 26.62
N GLU A 88 29.44 78.21 26.41
CA GLU A 88 29.87 79.50 25.84
C GLU A 88 30.35 80.46 26.93
N ASN A 89 31.11 81.48 26.51
CA ASN A 89 31.67 82.52 27.38
C ASN A 89 31.33 83.95 26.89
N LEU A 90 31.41 84.94 27.79
CA LEU A 90 31.19 86.35 27.47
C LEU A 90 32.02 87.28 28.37
N GLN A 91 32.72 88.25 27.79
CA GLN A 91 33.54 89.18 28.56
C GLN A 91 32.67 90.23 29.29
N SER A 92 32.86 90.43 30.60
CA SER A 92 32.09 91.43 31.39
C SER A 92 32.87 92.70 31.75
N LEU A 93 34.15 92.77 31.42
CA LEU A 93 35.03 93.92 31.69
C LEU A 93 35.52 94.54 30.39
N SER A 94 35.60 95.87 30.36
CA SER A 94 36.34 96.57 29.30
C SER A 94 37.83 96.24 29.36
N ASP A 95 38.51 96.28 28.21
CA ASP A 95 39.95 95.96 28.11
C ASP A 95 40.82 96.77 29.09
N ALA A 96 40.50 98.06 29.27
CA ALA A 96 41.25 98.93 30.18
C ALA A 96 41.11 98.49 31.65
N ASN A 97 39.91 98.10 32.07
CA ASN A 97 39.67 97.62 33.44
C ASN A 97 40.27 96.23 33.66
N ARG A 98 40.18 95.36 32.65
CA ARG A 98 40.79 94.03 32.66
C ARG A 98 42.31 94.11 32.84
N LEU A 99 43.01 94.84 31.95
CA LEU A 99 44.47 94.99 32.02
C LEU A 99 44.94 95.59 33.35
N LYS A 100 44.15 96.50 33.93
CA LYS A 100 44.42 97.06 35.25
C LYS A 100 44.40 95.99 36.34
N LEU A 101 43.43 95.09 36.33
CA LEU A 101 43.35 93.97 37.29
C LEU A 101 44.45 92.94 37.06
N GLU A 102 44.72 92.57 35.80
CA GLU A 102 45.77 91.62 35.45
C GLU A 102 47.17 92.10 35.84
N SER A 103 47.41 93.43 35.82
CA SER A 103 48.68 94.02 36.25
C SER A 103 48.91 94.02 37.77
N MET A 104 47.89 93.64 38.57
CA MET A 104 48.01 93.68 40.03
C MET A 104 48.93 92.56 40.55
N PRO A 105 49.81 92.83 41.54
CA PRO A 105 50.70 91.80 42.11
C PRO A 105 49.98 90.58 42.70
N GLU A 106 48.74 90.77 43.16
CA GLU A 106 47.92 89.68 43.69
C GLU A 106 47.31 88.78 42.62
N TYR A 107 46.96 89.33 41.45
CA TYR A 107 46.54 88.53 40.29
C TYR A 107 47.71 87.69 39.77
N GLN A 108 48.87 88.32 39.52
CA GLN A 108 50.07 87.64 39.02
C GLN A 108 50.53 86.50 39.95
N ARG A 109 50.43 86.70 41.27
CA ARG A 109 50.70 85.65 42.26
C ARG A 109 49.73 84.48 42.16
N LEU A 110 48.43 84.74 42.00
CA LEU A 110 47.42 83.68 41.84
C LEU A 110 47.62 82.90 40.53
N VAL A 111 48.01 83.58 39.44
CA VAL A 111 48.39 82.92 38.17
C VAL A 111 49.54 81.96 38.42
N GLN A 112 50.57 82.37 39.17
CA GLN A 112 51.69 81.49 39.54
C GLN A 112 51.25 80.27 40.38
N VAL A 113 50.28 80.42 41.29
CA VAL A 113 49.72 79.28 42.04
C VAL A 113 48.99 78.31 41.11
N MET A 114 48.16 78.81 40.18
CA MET A 114 47.49 77.96 39.19
C MET A 114 48.50 77.23 38.29
N ARG A 115 49.56 77.93 37.85
CA ARG A 115 50.67 77.32 37.11
C ARG A 115 51.40 76.28 37.95
N GLN A 116 51.62 76.49 39.24
CA GLN A 116 52.23 75.47 40.11
C GLN A 116 51.35 74.21 40.21
N ILE A 117 50.04 74.37 40.39
CA ILE A 117 49.10 73.24 40.42
C ILE A 117 49.15 72.47 39.10
N LYS A 118 49.02 73.16 37.97
CA LYS A 118 49.10 72.58 36.62
C LYS A 118 50.42 71.82 36.40
N ASN A 119 51.55 72.51 36.61
CA ASN A 119 52.88 71.98 36.30
C ASN A 119 53.41 70.97 37.34
N SER A 120 52.74 70.82 38.50
CA SER A 120 53.04 69.74 39.47
C SER A 120 52.77 68.34 38.92
N THR A 121 52.05 68.25 37.81
CA THR A 121 51.70 66.98 37.14
C THR A 121 52.63 66.62 35.98
N ARG A 122 53.73 67.36 35.80
CA ARG A 122 54.82 67.02 34.87
C ARG A 122 55.71 65.91 35.41
N HIS A 123 56.48 65.26 34.54
CA HIS A 123 57.52 64.33 34.98
C HIS A 123 58.70 65.06 35.63
N GLN A 124 59.08 66.22 35.10
CA GLN A 124 60.09 67.11 35.64
C GLN A 124 59.40 68.27 36.38
N ILE A 125 59.40 68.19 37.70
CA ILE A 125 58.78 69.21 38.55
C ILE A 125 59.69 70.47 38.54
N PRO A 126 59.13 71.67 38.26
CA PRO A 126 59.88 72.92 38.33
C PRO A 126 60.51 73.17 39.71
N GLU A 127 61.68 73.81 39.75
CA GLU A 127 62.36 74.11 41.01
C GLU A 127 61.53 75.06 41.89
N PRO A 128 61.46 74.82 43.22
CA PRO A 128 60.72 75.68 44.14
C PRO A 128 61.17 77.15 44.08
N GLY A 129 60.22 78.08 43.99
CA GLY A 129 60.49 79.52 44.02
C GLY A 129 60.85 80.14 42.66
N THR A 130 60.89 79.36 41.58
CA THR A 130 61.00 79.88 40.22
C THR A 130 59.66 80.37 39.69
N GLU A 131 59.65 81.49 38.97
CA GLU A 131 58.48 81.90 38.20
C GLU A 131 58.27 80.92 37.05
N ILE A 132 57.08 80.33 36.99
CA ILE A 132 56.73 79.38 35.95
C ILE A 132 56.19 80.18 34.77
N ALA A 133 56.95 80.18 33.67
CA ALA A 133 56.51 80.78 32.41
C ALA A 133 55.42 79.91 31.76
N GLN A 134 54.46 80.55 31.08
CA GLN A 134 53.49 79.85 30.25
C GLN A 134 54.16 79.41 28.94
N LYS A 135 54.79 78.23 28.98
CA LYS A 135 55.51 77.64 27.84
C LYS A 135 55.15 76.16 27.70
N ILE A 136 55.01 75.73 26.46
CA ILE A 136 54.85 74.31 26.12
C ILE A 136 56.22 73.65 26.02
N ASP A 137 56.34 72.53 26.71
CA ASP A 137 57.42 71.58 26.50
C ASP A 137 56.78 70.31 25.91
N PRO A 138 56.90 70.08 24.58
CA PRO A 138 56.36 68.88 23.95
C PRO A 138 56.97 67.58 24.51
N GLY A 139 58.16 67.65 25.12
CA GLY A 139 58.84 66.50 25.72
C GLY A 139 58.35 66.15 27.13
N ASP A 140 57.72 67.08 27.84
CA ASP A 140 57.16 66.88 29.17
C ASP A 140 55.95 67.79 29.44
N PRO A 141 54.81 67.56 28.76
CA PRO A 141 53.60 68.31 29.00
C PRO A 141 52.98 67.95 30.37
N PRO A 142 52.37 68.92 31.09
CA PRO A 142 51.63 68.61 32.30
C PRO A 142 50.41 67.72 31.98
N LEU A 143 50.05 66.83 32.90
CA LEU A 143 48.81 66.05 32.80
C LEU A 143 47.59 66.97 32.83
N LEU A 144 47.59 67.99 33.68
CA LEU A 144 46.54 69.02 33.69
C LEU A 144 46.71 69.98 32.52
N ARG A 145 45.64 70.22 31.77
CA ARG A 145 45.59 71.25 30.74
C ARG A 145 45.28 72.62 31.34
N TYR A 146 44.23 72.72 32.17
CA TYR A 146 43.83 73.98 32.81
C TYR A 146 43.75 73.86 34.32
N ALA A 147 43.99 75.00 34.98
CA ALA A 147 43.75 75.21 36.40
C ALA A 147 43.27 76.65 36.59
N TYR A 148 42.05 76.83 37.07
CA TYR A 148 41.40 78.14 37.15
C TYR A 148 40.52 78.26 38.39
N ILE A 149 40.12 79.50 38.69
CA ILE A 149 39.21 79.82 39.79
C ILE A 149 38.00 80.56 39.28
N LEU A 150 36.82 80.04 39.62
CA LEU A 150 35.51 80.60 39.31
C LEU A 150 34.81 81.08 40.59
N VAL A 151 34.09 82.20 40.47
CA VAL A 151 33.26 82.77 41.54
C VAL A 151 31.81 82.93 41.06
N PRO A 152 30.82 82.91 41.97
CA PRO A 152 29.43 83.11 41.62
C PRO A 152 29.16 84.56 41.22
N VAL A 153 28.30 84.74 40.22
CA VAL A 153 27.80 86.05 39.81
C VAL A 153 26.49 86.34 40.55
N PRO A 154 26.34 87.48 41.27
CA PRO A 154 25.17 87.76 42.10
C PRO A 154 23.83 87.71 41.34
N GLU A 155 23.81 88.19 40.09
CA GLU A 155 22.61 88.25 39.25
C GLU A 155 22.28 86.91 38.59
N SER A 156 23.16 85.90 38.71
CA SER A 156 22.97 84.59 38.10
C SER A 156 22.14 83.66 39.00
N PRO A 157 20.91 83.28 38.60
CA PRO A 157 20.10 82.36 39.37
C PRO A 157 20.78 80.98 39.47
N ASN A 158 20.76 80.38 40.66
CA ASN A 158 21.32 79.06 40.95
C ASN A 158 22.79 78.87 40.49
N ARG A 159 23.57 79.96 40.42
CA ARG A 159 25.00 79.93 40.01
C ARG A 159 25.24 79.33 38.61
N ARG A 160 24.25 79.41 37.71
CA ARG A 160 24.36 78.92 36.32
C ARG A 160 25.47 79.59 35.51
N ILE A 161 25.70 80.87 35.75
CA ILE A 161 26.80 81.64 35.19
C ILE A 161 27.80 81.95 36.30
N LEU A 162 29.06 81.61 36.05
CA LEU A 162 30.19 81.92 36.92
C LEU A 162 31.13 82.90 36.23
N LYS A 163 32.03 83.50 37.00
CA LYS A 163 33.01 84.47 36.52
C LYS A 163 34.42 83.97 36.80
N PHE A 164 35.29 84.00 35.79
CA PHE A 164 36.72 83.69 35.95
C PHE A 164 37.43 84.79 36.75
N ILE A 165 38.16 84.38 37.78
CA ILE A 165 39.04 85.27 38.56
C ILE A 165 40.49 85.11 38.15
N VAL A 166 40.93 83.88 37.94
CA VAL A 166 42.29 83.58 37.51
C VAL A 166 42.32 82.27 36.74
N ASP A 167 43.20 82.20 35.75
CA ASP A 167 43.59 81.00 35.02
C ASP A 167 45.12 80.91 35.05
N GLY A 168 45.68 79.71 35.04
CA GLY A 168 47.12 79.50 34.86
C GLY A 168 47.61 79.87 33.45
N ASP A 169 46.71 79.86 32.47
CA ASP A 169 46.96 80.19 31.06
C ASP A 169 46.33 81.56 30.71
N ASP A 170 46.89 82.64 31.28
CA ASP A 170 46.44 84.03 31.09
C ASP A 170 47.02 84.71 29.83
N GLN A 171 47.81 83.99 29.03
CA GLN A 171 48.39 84.47 27.77
C GLN A 171 47.94 83.59 26.59
N ARG A 172 47.82 84.20 25.41
CA ARG A 172 47.57 83.45 24.17
C ARG A 172 48.78 82.59 23.83
N LEU A 173 48.55 81.31 23.55
CA LEU A 173 49.64 80.37 23.28
C LEU A 173 49.23 79.33 22.23
N ASP A 174 49.83 79.44 21.04
CA ASP A 174 49.76 78.42 19.98
C ASP A 174 50.33 77.10 20.54
N THR A 175 49.43 76.17 20.82
CA THR A 175 49.74 74.94 21.53
C THR A 175 50.30 73.87 20.64
N ASN A 176 49.75 73.77 19.43
CA ASN A 176 50.11 72.76 18.45
C ASN A 176 51.24 73.24 17.50
N SER A 177 51.66 74.51 17.62
CA SER A 177 52.67 75.18 16.77
C SER A 177 52.33 75.16 15.28
N ASP A 178 51.04 75.12 14.94
CA ASP A 178 50.55 75.11 13.56
C ASP A 178 50.32 76.51 12.97
N GLY A 179 50.48 77.55 13.80
CA GLY A 179 50.33 78.96 13.44
C GLY A 179 48.88 79.47 13.43
N ILE A 180 47.90 78.64 13.82
CA ILE A 180 46.49 79.00 13.97
C ILE A 180 46.14 78.96 15.46
N ILE A 181 45.68 80.09 16.00
CA ILE A 181 45.18 80.12 17.38
C ILE A 181 43.77 79.53 17.41
N GLU A 182 43.65 78.34 18.00
CA GLU A 182 42.37 77.67 18.24
C GLU A 182 41.65 78.25 19.47
N ALA A 183 40.37 77.93 19.65
CA ALA A 183 39.56 78.50 20.73
C ALA A 183 40.11 78.16 22.13
N ASP A 184 40.75 77.00 22.30
CA ASP A 184 41.38 76.53 23.54
C ASP A 184 42.80 77.10 23.77
N GLU A 185 43.29 77.86 22.81
CA GLU A 185 44.59 78.54 22.82
C GLU A 185 44.43 80.05 23.08
N GLU A 186 43.19 80.55 23.14
CA GLU A 186 42.88 81.89 23.64
C GLU A 186 43.03 81.96 25.16
N ALA A 187 43.51 83.10 25.66
CA ALA A 187 43.66 83.33 27.09
C ALA A 187 42.29 83.52 27.76
N THR A 188 42.01 82.75 28.81
CA THR A 188 40.88 83.01 29.69
C THR A 188 41.16 84.26 30.53
N GLN A 189 40.26 85.24 30.46
CA GLN A 189 40.48 86.55 31.06
C GLN A 189 39.75 86.72 32.39
N ILE A 190 40.28 87.55 33.28
CA ILE A 190 39.55 87.95 34.49
C ILE A 190 38.24 88.65 34.10
N GLY A 191 37.15 88.31 34.78
CA GLY A 191 35.81 88.85 34.52
C GLY A 191 35.04 88.12 33.42
N MET A 192 35.64 87.15 32.74
CA MET A 192 34.95 86.37 31.72
C MET A 192 33.85 85.52 32.35
N LEU A 193 32.63 85.64 31.82
CA LEU A 193 31.45 84.89 32.26
C LEU A 193 31.40 83.54 31.55
N TYR A 194 31.03 82.50 32.27
CA TYR A 194 30.97 81.13 31.73
C TYR A 194 29.70 80.41 32.20
N ASN A 195 29.00 79.77 31.25
CA ASN A 195 27.78 79.03 31.56
C ASN A 195 28.07 77.56 31.89
N VAL A 196 27.92 77.23 33.18
CA VAL A 196 28.24 75.93 33.77
C VAL A 196 27.01 75.03 33.92
N SER A 197 25.89 75.37 33.27
CA SER A 197 24.63 74.62 33.40
C SER A 197 24.74 73.17 32.93
N ALA A 198 25.71 72.85 32.06
CA ALA A 198 26.00 71.50 31.60
C ALA A 198 26.95 70.71 32.54
N GLN A 199 27.43 71.33 33.62
CA GLN A 199 28.43 70.77 34.55
C GLN A 199 27.87 70.70 35.98
N PRO A 200 26.92 69.78 36.25
CA PRO A 200 26.25 69.71 37.54
C PRO A 200 27.20 69.41 38.71
N GLN A 201 28.33 68.75 38.45
CA GLN A 201 29.36 68.48 39.44
C GLN A 201 30.03 69.78 39.93
N MET A 202 30.23 70.77 39.05
CA MET A 202 30.79 72.06 39.45
C MET A 202 29.84 72.82 40.38
N LEU A 203 28.54 72.82 40.09
CA LEU A 203 27.53 73.44 40.95
C LEU A 203 27.50 72.80 42.34
N LYS A 204 27.59 71.46 42.40
CA LYS A 204 27.72 70.70 43.66
C LYS A 204 28.99 71.06 44.43
N ALA A 205 30.08 71.45 43.76
CA ALA A 205 31.29 71.84 44.48
C ALA A 205 31.07 73.07 45.38
N PHE A 206 30.20 74.00 44.98
CA PHE A 206 29.82 75.13 45.83
C PHE A 206 29.01 74.74 47.08
N GLU A 207 28.53 73.50 47.19
CA GLU A 207 27.92 72.96 48.42
C GLU A 207 28.98 72.54 49.45
N GLY A 208 30.27 72.60 49.09
CA GLY A 208 31.40 72.41 50.01
C GLY A 208 32.10 71.06 49.92
N GLU A 209 31.76 70.25 48.92
CA GLU A 209 32.41 68.96 48.62
C GLU A 209 33.23 69.02 47.33
N ALA A 210 34.39 68.35 47.29
CA ALA A 210 35.14 68.21 46.04
C ALA A 210 34.45 67.18 45.13
N THR A 211 34.21 67.53 43.89
CA THR A 211 33.53 66.70 42.89
C THR A 211 34.39 66.51 41.65
N ALA A 212 34.03 65.54 40.80
CA ALA A 212 34.65 65.35 39.50
C ALA A 212 33.61 64.86 38.50
N SER A 213 33.81 65.16 37.22
CA SER A 213 32.95 64.68 36.13
C SER A 213 32.90 63.16 36.10
N THR A 214 31.70 62.61 35.90
CA THR A 214 31.46 61.16 35.85
C THR A 214 31.69 60.57 34.46
N GLU A 215 31.67 61.42 33.44
CA GLU A 215 31.92 61.10 32.03
C GLU A 215 32.73 62.24 31.41
N TYR A 216 33.28 62.01 30.22
CA TYR A 216 33.88 63.08 29.43
C TYR A 216 32.78 64.01 28.90
N TYR A 217 32.99 65.32 28.99
CA TYR A 217 32.11 66.30 28.36
C TYR A 217 32.86 67.08 27.29
N ARG A 218 32.11 67.74 26.42
CA ARG A 218 32.65 68.56 25.33
C ARG A 218 32.14 69.98 25.50
N ASP A 219 33.04 70.94 25.35
CA ASP A 219 32.73 72.38 25.26
C ASP A 219 33.47 73.01 24.07
N GLU A 220 33.56 74.34 24.04
CA GLU A 220 34.24 75.11 23.00
C GLU A 220 35.74 74.84 22.92
N TRP A 221 36.34 74.33 24.01
CA TRP A 221 37.77 74.15 24.14
C TRP A 221 38.23 72.71 23.89
N GLY A 222 37.35 71.71 23.96
CA GLY A 222 37.73 70.33 23.68
C GLY A 222 36.92 69.27 24.40
N VAL A 223 37.56 68.12 24.66
CA VAL A 223 36.96 67.01 25.43
C VAL A 223 37.68 66.88 26.77
N TRP A 224 36.94 67.09 27.85
CA TRP A 224 37.52 67.26 29.18
C TRP A 224 37.03 66.22 30.17
N LEU A 225 37.91 65.90 31.10
CA LEU A 225 37.55 65.38 32.41
C LEU A 225 38.00 66.40 33.46
N SER A 226 37.09 66.76 34.35
CA SER A 226 37.32 67.90 35.25
C SER A 226 37.03 67.56 36.69
N ALA A 227 37.81 68.16 37.60
CA ALA A 227 37.52 68.14 39.02
C ALA A 227 37.34 69.55 39.55
N TYR A 228 36.40 69.67 40.48
CA TYR A 228 35.96 70.94 41.04
C TYR A 228 36.13 70.90 42.55
N VAL A 229 36.89 71.85 43.07
CA VAL A 229 37.31 71.86 44.47
C VAL A 229 36.88 73.17 45.15
N PRO A 230 36.10 73.11 46.24
CA PRO A 230 35.60 74.30 46.92
C PRO A 230 36.70 75.07 47.65
N ILE A 231 36.84 76.35 47.35
CA ILE A 231 37.66 77.28 48.12
C ILE A 231 36.78 77.91 49.20
N LYS A 232 37.13 77.65 50.46
CA LYS A 232 36.39 78.10 51.64
C LYS A 232 37.07 79.31 52.28
N ASP A 233 36.26 80.23 52.78
CA ASP A 233 36.72 81.35 53.61
C ASP A 233 37.11 80.86 55.02
N VAL A 234 37.51 81.79 55.89
CA VAL A 234 37.88 81.49 57.29
C VAL A 234 36.70 80.97 58.13
N ASN A 235 35.47 81.22 57.70
CA ASN A 235 34.24 80.76 58.36
C ASN A 235 33.76 79.39 57.82
N GLY A 236 34.46 78.82 56.85
CA GLY A 236 34.12 77.55 56.21
C GLY A 236 33.09 77.65 55.08
N GLN A 237 32.68 78.86 54.68
CA GLN A 237 31.76 79.08 53.56
C GLN A 237 32.50 79.03 52.22
N THR A 238 31.99 78.23 51.27
CA THR A 238 32.52 78.19 49.90
C THR A 238 32.14 79.45 49.14
N PHE A 239 33.13 80.25 48.73
CA PHE A 239 32.91 81.48 47.94
C PHE A 239 33.48 81.38 46.52
N ALA A 240 34.40 80.46 46.27
CA ALA A 240 34.96 80.19 44.96
C ALA A 240 35.14 78.68 44.74
N VAL A 241 35.25 78.27 43.48
CA VAL A 241 35.59 76.89 43.10
C VAL A 241 36.82 76.92 42.22
N MET A 242 37.79 76.06 42.54
CA MET A 242 38.93 75.78 41.68
C MET A 242 38.55 74.65 40.72
N GLY A 243 38.61 74.91 39.42
CA GLY A 243 38.50 73.90 38.38
C GLY A 243 39.87 73.46 37.92
N ILE A 244 40.02 72.15 37.68
CA ILE A 244 41.18 71.58 37.00
C ILE A 244 40.70 70.62 35.92
N ASP A 245 41.24 70.79 34.73
CA ASP A 245 40.78 70.08 33.54
C ASP A 245 41.92 69.23 32.95
N LEU A 246 41.60 67.98 32.67
CA LEU A 246 42.44 67.02 31.97
C LEU A 246 41.91 66.89 30.53
N SER A 247 42.78 67.10 29.54
CA SER A 247 42.45 66.75 28.15
C SER A 247 42.25 65.24 28.06
N ALA A 248 41.08 64.84 27.60
CA ALA A 248 40.70 63.45 27.45
C ALA A 248 40.71 62.99 25.99
N GLU A 249 41.28 63.77 25.07
CA GLU A 249 41.26 63.46 23.64
C GLU A 249 42.01 62.16 23.32
N SER A 250 43.19 61.98 23.90
CA SER A 250 43.99 60.75 23.78
C SER A 250 43.25 59.54 24.36
N GLU A 251 42.68 59.67 25.55
CA GLU A 251 41.98 58.65 26.32
C GLU A 251 40.69 58.24 25.61
N PHE A 252 39.95 59.21 25.08
CA PHE A 252 38.76 58.98 24.27
C PHE A 252 39.11 58.21 22.99
N SER A 253 40.21 58.57 22.32
CA SER A 253 40.69 57.87 21.12
C SER A 253 41.10 56.43 21.41
N LEU A 254 41.68 56.15 22.58
CA LEU A 254 42.06 54.82 23.07
C LEU A 254 40.83 53.94 23.35
N VAL A 255 39.81 54.47 24.05
CA VAL A 255 38.54 53.77 24.28
C VAL A 255 37.83 53.47 22.96
N ASN A 256 37.81 54.42 22.02
CA ASN A 256 37.19 54.21 20.72
C ASN A 256 37.99 53.26 19.82
N ARG A 257 39.33 53.24 19.92
CA ARG A 257 40.19 52.22 19.30
C ARG A 257 39.87 50.84 19.85
N THR A 258 39.71 50.71 21.17
CA THR A 258 39.33 49.46 21.83
C THR A 258 37.98 48.96 21.33
N ARG A 259 36.98 49.85 21.22
CA ARG A 259 35.68 49.53 20.61
C ARG A 259 35.81 48.96 19.19
N ARG A 260 36.61 49.60 18.33
CA ARG A 260 36.85 49.12 16.95
C ARG A 260 37.53 47.75 16.93
N ILE A 261 38.51 47.52 17.81
CA ILE A 261 39.18 46.22 17.95
C ILE A 261 38.16 45.14 18.37
N LEU A 262 37.29 45.42 19.35
CA LEU A 262 36.27 44.48 19.81
C LEU A 262 35.26 44.14 18.70
N VAL A 263 34.82 45.12 17.92
CA VAL A 263 33.96 44.87 16.74
C VAL A 263 34.68 43.97 15.73
N ALA A 264 35.96 44.23 15.45
CA ALA A 264 36.75 43.38 14.56
C ALA A 264 36.88 41.94 15.10
N VAL A 265 37.10 41.76 16.40
CA VAL A 265 37.15 40.44 17.05
C VAL A 265 35.84 39.68 16.89
N ILE A 266 34.69 40.34 17.08
CA ILE A 266 33.37 39.72 16.86
C ILE A 266 33.20 39.29 15.40
N LEU A 267 33.58 40.14 14.44
CA LEU A 267 33.47 39.80 13.02
C LEU A 267 34.38 38.61 12.65
N ILE A 268 35.62 38.58 13.16
CA ILE A 268 36.56 37.48 12.95
C ILE A 268 36.03 36.19 13.59
N SER A 269 35.46 36.25 14.81
CA SER A 269 34.94 35.05 15.47
C SER A 269 33.76 34.46 14.71
N VAL A 270 32.85 35.30 14.19
CA VAL A 270 31.75 34.86 13.31
C VAL A 270 32.29 34.25 12.02
N PHE A 271 33.30 34.85 11.41
CA PHE A 271 33.92 34.31 10.20
C PHE A 271 34.56 32.93 10.45
N VAL A 272 35.33 32.79 11.51
CA VAL A 272 35.96 31.51 11.90
C VAL A 272 34.91 30.46 12.25
N ALA A 273 33.84 30.84 12.97
CA ALA A 273 32.72 29.95 13.28
C ALA A 273 32.02 29.46 12.01
N GLY A 274 31.82 30.34 11.03
CA GLY A 274 31.29 29.98 9.71
C GLY A 274 32.18 28.99 8.96
N LEU A 275 33.51 29.21 8.97
CA LEU A 275 34.48 28.32 8.35
C LEU A 275 34.50 26.93 9.01
N LEU A 276 34.49 26.88 10.34
CA LEU A 276 34.38 25.62 11.09
C LEU A 276 33.05 24.91 10.81
N GLY A 277 31.94 25.66 10.71
CA GLY A 277 30.65 25.12 10.29
C GLY A 277 30.70 24.45 8.92
N LEU A 278 31.42 25.05 7.95
CA LEU A 278 31.62 24.44 6.63
C LEU A 278 32.47 23.16 6.68
N ILE A 279 33.52 23.14 7.51
CA ILE A 279 34.37 21.96 7.71
C ILE A 279 33.57 20.82 8.33
N ILE A 280 32.87 21.08 9.44
CA ILE A 280 32.02 20.11 10.13
C ILE A 280 30.92 19.60 9.19
N SER A 281 30.31 20.47 8.39
CA SER A 281 29.30 20.08 7.40
C SER A 281 29.87 19.09 6.36
N ARG A 282 31.11 19.29 5.91
CA ARG A 282 31.76 18.36 4.98
C ARG A 282 32.13 17.02 5.62
N ILE A 283 32.54 17.02 6.89
CA ILE A 283 33.00 15.82 7.60
C ILE A 283 31.80 14.97 8.07
N LEU A 284 30.74 15.60 8.59
CA LEU A 284 29.61 14.89 9.20
C LEU A 284 28.39 14.82 8.27
N SER A 285 27.96 15.96 7.70
CA SER A 285 26.68 16.01 6.99
C SER A 285 26.72 15.33 5.62
N ARG A 286 27.84 15.40 4.89
CA ARG A 286 27.95 14.77 3.55
C ARG A 286 27.88 13.24 3.60
N PRO A 287 28.68 12.52 4.41
CA PRO A 287 28.59 11.06 4.47
C PRO A 287 27.21 10.56 4.90
N LEU A 288 26.55 11.31 5.78
CA LEU A 288 25.20 10.99 6.23
C LEU A 288 24.16 11.15 5.11
N LEU A 289 24.29 12.21 4.30
CA LEU A 289 23.41 12.42 3.14
C LEU A 289 23.63 11.35 2.05
N ASP A 290 24.89 11.00 1.79
CA ASP A 290 25.26 9.94 0.84
C ASP A 290 24.67 8.59 1.26
N LEU A 291 24.72 8.27 2.56
CA LEU A 291 24.08 7.08 3.12
C LEU A 291 22.56 7.12 2.92
N THR A 292 21.90 8.24 3.24
CA THR A 292 20.45 8.40 3.03
C THR A 292 20.07 8.15 1.57
N HIS A 293 20.78 8.76 0.62
CA HIS A 293 20.53 8.54 -0.80
C HIS A 293 20.82 7.10 -1.25
N ALA A 294 21.83 6.44 -0.67
CA ALA A 294 22.09 5.04 -0.96
C ALA A 294 20.97 4.14 -0.43
N VAL A 295 20.42 4.42 0.75
CA VAL A 295 19.25 3.72 1.31
C VAL A 295 18.01 3.92 0.42
N GLU A 296 17.76 5.14 -0.07
CA GLU A 296 16.67 5.41 -1.02
C GLU A 296 16.81 4.60 -2.32
N LYS A 297 18.03 4.41 -2.82
CA LYS A 297 18.29 3.55 -3.99
C LYS A 297 17.97 2.08 -3.70
N VAL A 298 18.37 1.57 -2.53
CA VAL A 298 18.01 0.20 -2.09
C VAL A 298 16.49 0.05 -1.96
N GLN A 299 15.78 1.06 -1.45
CA GLN A 299 14.31 1.07 -1.37
C GLN A 299 13.67 0.96 -2.76
N ASN A 300 14.28 1.59 -3.77
CA ASN A 300 13.86 1.51 -5.16
C ASN A 300 14.39 0.24 -5.89
N ARG A 301 14.82 -0.78 -5.15
CA ARG A 301 15.34 -2.07 -5.64
C ARG A 301 16.64 -1.97 -6.46
N ASP A 302 17.39 -0.87 -6.34
CA ASP A 302 18.75 -0.79 -6.87
C ASP A 302 19.74 -1.33 -5.82
N PHE A 303 19.98 -2.64 -5.85
CA PHE A 303 20.92 -3.32 -4.97
C PHE A 303 22.37 -3.27 -5.47
N LYS A 304 22.66 -2.53 -6.56
CA LYS A 304 24.04 -2.34 -7.04
C LYS A 304 24.71 -1.11 -6.43
N VAL A 305 23.96 -0.29 -5.71
CA VAL A 305 24.51 0.87 -5.02
C VAL A 305 25.58 0.45 -4.01
N ARG A 306 26.68 1.19 -3.98
CA ARG A 306 27.77 1.01 -3.00
C ARG A 306 28.24 2.37 -2.50
N LEU A 307 28.45 2.47 -1.19
CA LEU A 307 29.05 3.62 -0.54
C LEU A 307 30.57 3.54 -0.59
N LYS A 308 31.23 4.70 -0.68
CA LYS A 308 32.70 4.79 -0.66
C LYS A 308 33.22 4.59 0.77
N THR A 309 34.16 3.67 0.95
CA THR A 309 34.73 3.29 2.26
C THR A 309 36.05 3.99 2.59
N LYS A 310 36.32 5.18 2.02
CA LYS A 310 37.63 5.84 2.17
C LYS A 310 37.92 6.39 3.58
N SER A 311 36.91 6.44 4.46
CA SER A 311 37.09 6.95 5.83
C SER A 311 37.45 5.82 6.79
N GLY A 312 38.40 6.04 7.70
CA GLY A 312 38.80 5.07 8.73
C GLY A 312 38.03 5.24 10.06
N ASP A 313 36.92 5.96 10.03
CA ASP A 313 36.11 6.35 11.18
C ASP A 313 34.79 5.55 11.28
N GLU A 314 33.87 6.00 12.14
CA GLU A 314 32.51 5.48 12.28
C GLU A 314 31.74 5.43 10.95
N PHE A 315 31.89 6.45 10.09
CA PHE A 315 31.19 6.51 8.81
C PHE A 315 31.74 5.49 7.81
N GLY A 316 33.06 5.25 7.84
CA GLY A 316 33.69 4.15 7.10
C GLY A 316 33.13 2.79 7.47
N ARG A 317 33.02 2.50 8.78
CA ARG A 317 32.40 1.26 9.28
C ARG A 317 30.95 1.12 8.86
N LEU A 318 30.18 2.22 8.92
CA LEU A 318 28.77 2.23 8.52
C LEU A 318 28.61 1.99 7.02
N ALA A 319 29.47 2.60 6.19
CA ALA A 319 29.50 2.35 4.75
C ALA A 319 29.84 0.88 4.44
N GLN A 320 30.77 0.27 5.19
CA GLN A 320 31.11 -1.13 5.03
C GLN A 320 29.95 -2.05 5.43
N ALA A 321 29.32 -1.81 6.59
CA ALA A 321 28.15 -2.57 7.04
C ALA A 321 26.97 -2.44 6.05
N PHE A 322 26.71 -1.23 5.53
CA PHE A 322 25.70 -0.99 4.49
C PHE A 322 26.02 -1.79 3.23
N ASN A 323 27.27 -1.73 2.73
CA ASN A 323 27.67 -2.45 1.52
C ASN A 323 27.53 -3.98 1.69
N SER A 324 27.86 -4.52 2.87
CA SER A 324 27.65 -5.94 3.18
C SER A 324 26.18 -6.33 3.14
N MET A 325 25.32 -5.58 3.83
CA MET A 325 23.87 -5.80 3.83
C MET A 325 23.28 -5.75 2.41
N VAL A 326 23.66 -4.76 1.61
CA VAL A 326 23.18 -4.65 0.22
C VAL A 326 23.68 -5.81 -0.64
N GLY A 327 24.91 -6.28 -0.44
CA GLY A 327 25.44 -7.47 -1.12
C GLY A 327 24.70 -8.75 -0.75
N GLU A 328 24.29 -8.91 0.50
CA GLU A 328 23.45 -10.03 0.94
C GLU A 328 22.06 -9.97 0.32
N ILE A 329 21.42 -8.80 0.27
CA ILE A 329 20.12 -8.62 -0.37
C ILE A 329 20.18 -8.91 -1.87
N GLU A 330 21.22 -8.43 -2.57
CA GLU A 330 21.46 -8.73 -3.99
C GLU A 330 21.58 -10.24 -4.21
N SER A 331 22.40 -10.91 -3.40
CA SER A 331 22.61 -12.37 -3.48
C SER A 331 21.33 -13.15 -3.18
N TYR A 332 20.56 -12.74 -2.17
CA TYR A 332 19.29 -13.35 -1.80
C TYR A 332 18.26 -13.20 -2.93
N THR A 333 18.19 -12.03 -3.57
CA THR A 333 17.27 -11.78 -4.69
C THR A 333 17.59 -12.67 -5.88
N LEU A 334 18.87 -12.76 -6.27
CA LEU A 334 19.33 -13.65 -7.35
C LEU A 334 19.03 -15.12 -7.05
N HIS A 335 19.25 -15.55 -5.80
CA HIS A 335 18.95 -16.92 -5.40
C HIS A 335 17.44 -17.22 -5.42
N MET A 336 16.60 -16.25 -5.07
CA MET A 336 15.16 -16.46 -5.03
C MET A 336 14.54 -16.55 -6.42
N GLU A 337 15.06 -15.81 -7.40
CA GLU A 337 14.68 -15.95 -8.80
C GLU A 337 14.93 -17.38 -9.33
N ASP A 338 16.08 -17.97 -9.00
CA ASP A 338 16.41 -19.37 -9.35
C ASP A 338 15.44 -20.38 -8.71
N ILE A 339 15.12 -20.21 -7.42
CA ILE A 339 14.14 -21.05 -6.72
C ILE A 339 12.75 -20.96 -7.39
N VAL A 340 12.30 -19.75 -7.73
CA VAL A 340 10.99 -19.54 -8.37
C VAL A 340 10.95 -20.25 -9.73
N ILE A 341 12.01 -20.15 -10.53
CA ILE A 341 12.10 -20.85 -11.83
C ILE A 341 12.01 -22.37 -11.61
N ARG A 342 12.77 -22.92 -10.66
CA ARG A 342 12.78 -24.36 -10.36
C ARG A 342 11.42 -24.88 -9.89
N LYS A 343 10.79 -24.19 -8.93
CA LYS A 343 9.49 -24.59 -8.37
C LYS A 343 8.35 -24.46 -9.38
N THR A 344 8.40 -23.44 -10.25
CA THR A 344 7.43 -23.30 -11.34
C THR A 344 7.57 -24.44 -12.35
N GLY A 345 8.80 -24.89 -12.64
CA GLY A 345 9.06 -26.06 -13.47
C GLY A 345 8.52 -27.36 -12.86
N GLU A 346 8.80 -27.59 -11.58
CA GLU A 346 8.33 -28.76 -10.83
C GLU A 346 6.79 -28.82 -10.82
N LEU A 347 6.13 -27.70 -10.51
CA LEU A 347 4.67 -27.62 -10.49
C LEU A 347 4.04 -27.93 -11.85
N ARG A 348 4.60 -27.39 -12.94
CA ARG A 348 4.14 -27.68 -14.31
C ARG A 348 4.26 -29.18 -14.64
N SER A 349 5.34 -29.82 -14.19
CA SER A 349 5.53 -31.26 -14.42
C SER A 349 4.49 -32.11 -13.69
N THR A 350 4.19 -31.79 -12.43
CA THR A 350 3.18 -32.50 -11.63
C THR A 350 1.78 -32.31 -12.22
N LEU A 351 1.42 -31.09 -12.62
CA LEU A 351 0.14 -30.82 -13.26
C LEU A 351 -0.05 -31.59 -14.56
N ARG A 352 1.00 -31.68 -15.39
CA ARG A 352 0.98 -32.49 -16.61
C ARG A 352 0.74 -33.97 -16.29
N ARG A 353 1.48 -34.51 -15.32
CA ARG A 353 1.34 -35.92 -14.90
C ARG A 353 -0.06 -36.24 -14.38
N VAL A 354 -0.67 -35.36 -13.59
CA VAL A 354 -2.05 -35.55 -13.10
C VAL A 354 -3.06 -35.52 -14.25
N LYS A 355 -2.90 -34.61 -15.21
CA LYS A 355 -3.76 -34.53 -16.39
C LYS A 355 -3.67 -35.78 -17.25
N ASP A 356 -2.45 -36.29 -17.48
CA ASP A 356 -2.22 -37.49 -18.27
C ASP A 356 -2.82 -38.74 -17.61
N LEU A 357 -2.64 -38.90 -16.29
CA LEU A 357 -3.24 -39.99 -15.53
C LEU A 357 -4.78 -39.94 -15.55
N LYS A 358 -5.36 -38.75 -15.44
CA LYS A 358 -6.82 -38.59 -15.53
C LYS A 358 -7.34 -39.00 -16.91
N ASN A 359 -6.69 -38.55 -17.98
CA ASN A 359 -7.07 -38.91 -19.34
C ASN A 359 -6.98 -40.43 -19.57
N GLN A 360 -5.95 -41.08 -19.01
CA GLN A 360 -5.80 -42.53 -19.07
C GLN A 360 -6.96 -43.24 -18.34
N GLN A 361 -7.28 -42.80 -17.12
CA GLN A 361 -8.40 -43.36 -16.35
C GLN A 361 -9.75 -43.18 -17.05
N ASP A 362 -10.03 -42.01 -17.60
CA ASP A 362 -11.28 -41.74 -18.33
C ASP A 362 -11.37 -42.60 -19.62
N SER A 363 -10.24 -42.90 -20.26
CA SER A 363 -10.17 -43.85 -21.38
C SER A 363 -10.53 -45.28 -20.95
N ASP A 364 -10.00 -45.76 -19.83
CA ASP A 364 -10.27 -47.11 -19.31
C ASP A 364 -11.74 -47.28 -18.90
N TYR A 365 -12.35 -46.23 -18.33
CA TYR A 365 -13.79 -46.21 -18.03
C TYR A 365 -14.62 -46.31 -19.30
N TYR A 366 -14.27 -45.54 -20.33
CA TYR A 366 -15.00 -45.58 -21.60
C TYR A 366 -14.95 -46.96 -22.26
N LEU A 367 -13.77 -47.60 -22.26
CA LEU A 367 -13.62 -48.96 -22.79
C LEU A 367 -14.46 -49.98 -22.01
N THR A 368 -14.51 -49.88 -20.68
CA THR A 368 -15.34 -50.76 -19.84
C THR A 368 -16.83 -50.59 -20.17
N THR A 369 -17.33 -49.35 -20.31
CA THR A 369 -18.72 -49.08 -20.74
C THR A 369 -19.02 -49.69 -22.11
N MET A 370 -18.10 -49.57 -23.08
CA MET A 370 -18.24 -50.15 -24.42
C MET A 370 -18.35 -51.69 -24.40
N LEU A 371 -17.70 -52.34 -23.44
CA LEU A 371 -17.80 -53.79 -23.25
C LEU A 371 -19.07 -54.19 -22.50
N ALA A 372 -19.56 -53.35 -21.57
CA ALA A 372 -20.68 -53.67 -20.69
C ALA A 372 -22.04 -53.48 -21.38
N ASN A 373 -22.22 -52.38 -22.11
CA ASN A 373 -23.49 -52.03 -22.74
C ASN A 373 -24.10 -53.14 -23.63
N PRO A 374 -23.33 -53.87 -24.47
CA PRO A 374 -23.88 -54.96 -25.28
C PRO A 374 -24.43 -56.14 -24.48
N LEU A 375 -24.10 -56.26 -23.19
CA LEU A 375 -24.57 -57.35 -22.32
C LEU A 375 -25.94 -57.04 -21.71
N LEU A 376 -26.36 -55.78 -21.71
CA LEU A 376 -27.72 -55.36 -21.37
C LEU A 376 -28.65 -55.76 -22.51
N LYS A 377 -29.51 -56.75 -22.27
CA LYS A 377 -30.33 -57.34 -23.33
C LYS A 377 -31.78 -57.53 -22.87
N ASN A 378 -32.71 -56.80 -23.47
CA ASN A 378 -34.12 -57.10 -23.39
C ASN A 378 -34.48 -58.08 -24.52
N GLY A 379 -34.21 -59.37 -24.29
CA GLY A 379 -34.38 -60.42 -25.30
C GLY A 379 -35.75 -61.09 -25.29
N ASN A 380 -36.70 -60.56 -24.53
CA ASN A 380 -38.03 -61.13 -24.39
C ASN A 380 -38.93 -60.79 -25.60
N THR A 381 -39.59 -61.80 -26.16
CA THR A 381 -40.51 -61.71 -27.30
C THR A 381 -41.91 -62.28 -26.98
N SER A 382 -42.25 -62.46 -25.71
CA SER A 382 -43.56 -62.97 -25.29
C SER A 382 -44.69 -61.97 -25.61
N GLU A 383 -45.81 -62.46 -26.13
CA GLU A 383 -47.01 -61.66 -26.39
C GLU A 383 -47.82 -61.40 -25.10
N THR A 384 -47.59 -62.17 -24.05
CA THR A 384 -48.37 -62.11 -22.79
C THR A 384 -47.57 -61.56 -21.63
N VAL A 385 -46.24 -61.51 -21.71
CA VAL A 385 -45.37 -60.94 -20.68
C VAL A 385 -44.53 -59.84 -21.30
N HIS A 386 -44.77 -58.59 -20.93
CA HIS A 386 -43.99 -57.44 -21.41
C HIS A 386 -42.92 -57.07 -20.40
N THR A 387 -41.72 -56.71 -20.87
CA THR A 387 -40.60 -56.35 -19.99
C THR A 387 -39.90 -55.09 -20.47
N ASP A 388 -39.60 -54.17 -19.55
CA ASP A 388 -38.90 -52.91 -19.82
C ASP A 388 -37.88 -52.61 -18.72
N PHE A 389 -36.80 -51.88 -19.06
CA PHE A 389 -35.73 -51.53 -18.12
C PHE A 389 -35.52 -50.02 -18.03
N LEU A 390 -35.22 -49.54 -16.84
CA LEU A 390 -34.59 -48.26 -16.56
C LEU A 390 -33.26 -48.55 -15.89
N ILE A 391 -32.15 -48.06 -16.45
CA ILE A 391 -30.83 -48.16 -15.84
C ILE A 391 -30.17 -46.79 -15.91
N GLU A 392 -29.68 -46.29 -14.77
CA GLU A 392 -28.93 -45.05 -14.66
C GLU A 392 -27.74 -45.26 -13.73
N TYR A 393 -26.52 -45.03 -14.22
CA TYR A 393 -25.33 -45.21 -13.40
C TYR A 393 -24.87 -43.90 -12.77
N LYS A 394 -24.40 -43.99 -11.53
CA LYS A 394 -23.92 -42.85 -10.76
C LYS A 394 -22.67 -42.21 -11.36
N LYS A 395 -21.76 -43.02 -11.90
CA LYS A 395 -20.50 -42.51 -12.47
C LYS A 395 -20.73 -42.06 -13.92
N LYS A 396 -21.02 -40.78 -14.07
CA LYS A 396 -21.04 -40.09 -15.37
C LYS A 396 -19.69 -39.43 -15.61
N PHE A 397 -19.16 -39.56 -16.83
CA PHE A 397 -17.88 -38.97 -17.21
C PHE A 397 -17.85 -38.63 -18.69
N LYS A 398 -16.93 -37.73 -19.05
CA LYS A 398 -16.72 -37.31 -20.43
C LYS A 398 -15.32 -37.71 -20.87
N TYR A 399 -15.25 -38.52 -21.92
CA TYR A 399 -14.00 -38.90 -22.54
C TYR A 399 -13.99 -38.38 -23.98
N GLN A 400 -13.13 -37.40 -24.23
CA GLN A 400 -13.08 -36.66 -25.50
C GLN A 400 -14.45 -36.03 -25.84
N LYS A 401 -15.11 -36.52 -26.89
CA LYS A 401 -16.43 -36.07 -27.35
C LYS A 401 -17.58 -36.94 -26.82
N TRP A 402 -17.27 -38.03 -26.12
CA TRP A 402 -18.25 -39.02 -25.67
C TRP A 402 -18.63 -38.77 -24.22
N GLU A 403 -19.92 -38.85 -23.94
CA GLU A 403 -20.47 -38.89 -22.60
C GLU A 403 -20.89 -40.33 -22.34
N ALA A 404 -20.45 -40.88 -21.22
CA ALA A 404 -20.65 -42.28 -20.89
C ALA A 404 -20.94 -42.41 -19.39
N GLU A 405 -21.64 -43.49 -19.06
CA GLU A 405 -21.96 -43.87 -17.70
C GLU A 405 -21.38 -45.27 -17.41
N LEU A 406 -21.00 -45.52 -16.17
CA LEU A 406 -20.36 -46.77 -15.76
C LEU A 406 -20.88 -47.19 -14.39
N GLY A 407 -21.35 -48.43 -14.25
CA GLY A 407 -21.85 -48.93 -12.98
C GLY A 407 -22.05 -50.45 -12.92
N GLY A 408 -22.50 -50.93 -11.78
CA GLY A 408 -22.57 -52.35 -11.42
C GLY A 408 -23.88 -53.07 -11.73
N ASP A 409 -24.91 -52.33 -12.11
CA ASP A 409 -26.24 -52.90 -12.37
C ASP A 409 -26.38 -53.52 -13.77
N LEU A 410 -27.21 -54.55 -13.87
CA LEU A 410 -27.50 -55.30 -15.08
C LEU A 410 -28.98 -55.74 -15.13
N CYS A 411 -29.62 -55.56 -16.29
CA CYS A 411 -30.92 -56.16 -16.60
C CYS A 411 -30.82 -57.05 -17.84
N VAL A 412 -31.33 -58.28 -17.75
CA VAL A 412 -31.41 -59.22 -18.87
C VAL A 412 -32.76 -59.94 -18.85
N THR A 413 -33.40 -60.04 -20.00
CA THR A 413 -34.59 -60.88 -20.21
C THR A 413 -34.44 -61.75 -21.45
N GLY A 414 -35.24 -62.80 -21.54
CA GLY A 414 -35.27 -63.71 -22.69
C GLY A 414 -36.41 -64.71 -22.59
N ASN A 415 -36.54 -65.60 -23.57
CA ASN A 415 -37.53 -66.66 -23.57
C ASN A 415 -36.84 -68.02 -23.56
N LEU A 416 -37.40 -68.95 -22.79
CA LEU A 416 -36.91 -70.32 -22.64
C LEU A 416 -38.07 -71.30 -22.85
N ASP A 417 -37.77 -72.43 -23.48
CA ASP A 417 -38.73 -73.51 -23.69
C ASP A 417 -38.50 -74.63 -22.67
N PHE A 418 -39.52 -74.91 -21.87
CA PHE A 418 -39.55 -76.06 -20.96
C PHE A 418 -40.61 -77.04 -21.44
N ASP A 419 -40.18 -78.17 -22.00
CA ASP A 419 -41.02 -79.23 -22.55
C ASP A 419 -42.07 -78.81 -23.60
N GLY A 420 -41.85 -77.72 -24.33
CA GLY A 420 -42.78 -77.14 -25.31
C GLY A 420 -43.65 -76.02 -24.75
N GLU A 421 -43.43 -75.61 -23.50
CA GLU A 421 -44.07 -74.47 -22.86
C GLU A 421 -43.10 -73.28 -22.79
N SER A 422 -43.50 -72.15 -23.37
CA SER A 422 -42.73 -70.91 -23.34
C SER A 422 -42.76 -70.26 -21.95
N HIS A 423 -41.58 -69.89 -21.47
CA HIS A 423 -41.38 -69.15 -20.24
C HIS A 423 -40.57 -67.88 -20.50
N THR A 424 -41.00 -66.77 -19.93
CA THR A 424 -40.24 -65.52 -19.91
C THR A 424 -39.26 -65.53 -18.74
N PHE A 425 -37.96 -65.45 -19.07
CA PHE A 425 -36.87 -65.27 -18.12
C PHE A 425 -36.60 -63.79 -17.87
N PHE A 426 -36.35 -63.44 -16.62
CA PHE A 426 -35.84 -62.14 -16.25
C PHE A 426 -34.78 -62.24 -15.16
N PHE A 427 -33.80 -61.34 -15.24
CA PHE A 427 -32.70 -61.21 -14.30
C PHE A 427 -32.36 -59.74 -14.11
N ASN A 428 -32.43 -59.27 -12.87
CA ASN A 428 -31.95 -57.95 -12.48
C ASN A 428 -30.89 -58.16 -11.40
N GLY A 429 -29.68 -57.69 -11.64
CA GLY A 429 -28.54 -57.89 -10.76
C GLY A 429 -27.78 -56.59 -10.51
N ASP A 430 -27.20 -56.50 -9.32
CA ASP A 430 -26.38 -55.41 -8.81
C ASP A 430 -25.06 -56.01 -8.29
N ALA A 431 -23.95 -55.63 -8.91
CA ALA A 431 -22.62 -56.00 -8.49
C ALA A 431 -22.01 -54.96 -7.53
N SER A 432 -21.64 -55.42 -6.33
CA SER A 432 -21.05 -54.58 -5.29
C SER A 432 -19.69 -54.00 -5.70
N GLY A 433 -19.49 -52.72 -5.45
CA GLY A 433 -18.18 -52.06 -5.58
C GLY A 433 -18.32 -50.62 -6.09
N GLY A 434 -17.22 -49.86 -6.06
CA GLY A 434 -17.20 -48.55 -6.72
C GLY A 434 -17.29 -48.70 -8.24
N ALA A 435 -17.55 -47.60 -8.97
CA ALA A 435 -17.88 -47.61 -10.41
C ALA A 435 -17.10 -48.61 -11.30
N LEU A 436 -15.77 -48.67 -11.21
CA LEU A 436 -14.98 -49.60 -12.03
C LEU A 436 -15.10 -51.06 -11.58
N GLN A 437 -15.11 -51.30 -10.27
CA GLN A 437 -15.23 -52.64 -9.70
C GLN A 437 -16.65 -53.19 -9.93
N GLY A 438 -17.68 -52.38 -9.67
CA GLY A 438 -19.06 -52.71 -9.98
C GLY A 438 -19.24 -53.03 -11.47
N ALA A 439 -18.73 -52.18 -12.37
CA ALA A 439 -18.81 -52.45 -13.80
C ALA A 439 -18.05 -53.70 -14.26
N GLY A 440 -16.91 -54.01 -13.63
CA GLY A 440 -16.24 -55.30 -13.81
C GLY A 440 -17.14 -56.49 -13.40
N GLY A 441 -17.87 -56.36 -12.30
CA GLY A 441 -18.86 -57.35 -11.86
C GLY A 441 -20.04 -57.48 -12.82
N SER A 442 -20.59 -56.35 -13.29
CA SER A 442 -21.67 -56.32 -14.30
C SER A 442 -21.23 -56.98 -15.61
N LEU A 443 -19.99 -56.76 -16.07
CA LEU A 443 -19.40 -57.42 -17.23
C LEU A 443 -19.36 -58.94 -17.10
N ILE A 444 -18.83 -59.43 -15.98
CA ILE A 444 -18.71 -60.87 -15.71
C ILE A 444 -20.09 -61.50 -15.63
N MET A 445 -20.98 -60.89 -14.84
CA MET A 445 -22.36 -61.34 -14.66
C MET A 445 -23.12 -61.35 -15.99
N GLY A 446 -23.04 -60.27 -16.77
CA GLY A 446 -23.70 -60.15 -18.06
C GLY A 446 -23.21 -61.17 -19.07
N ALA A 447 -21.90 -61.42 -19.13
CA ALA A 447 -21.33 -62.45 -20.00
C ALA A 447 -21.82 -63.86 -19.61
N LEU A 448 -21.85 -64.16 -18.31
CA LEU A 448 -22.32 -65.45 -17.79
C LEU A 448 -23.81 -65.66 -18.05
N VAL A 449 -24.66 -64.70 -17.67
CA VAL A 449 -26.12 -64.81 -17.84
C VAL A 449 -26.49 -64.94 -19.32
N ASN A 450 -25.92 -64.11 -20.20
CA ASN A 450 -26.16 -64.23 -21.64
C ASN A 450 -25.65 -65.57 -22.20
N SER A 451 -24.49 -66.05 -21.76
CA SER A 451 -23.98 -67.37 -22.17
C SER A 451 -24.91 -68.50 -21.74
N ILE A 452 -25.38 -68.47 -20.49
CA ILE A 452 -26.34 -69.45 -19.95
C ILE A 452 -27.64 -69.43 -20.76
N LEU A 453 -28.19 -68.25 -21.07
CA LEU A 453 -29.40 -68.11 -21.87
C LEU A 453 -29.24 -68.66 -23.29
N VAL A 454 -28.14 -68.31 -23.97
CA VAL A 454 -27.87 -68.82 -25.33
C VAL A 454 -27.77 -70.35 -25.32
N ARG A 455 -27.07 -70.93 -24.34
CA ARG A 455 -27.00 -72.40 -24.19
C ARG A 455 -28.38 -73.01 -23.94
N ALA A 456 -29.20 -72.36 -23.12
CA ALA A 456 -30.53 -72.82 -22.75
C ALA A 456 -31.51 -72.79 -23.94
N THR A 457 -31.48 -71.76 -24.78
CA THR A 457 -32.35 -71.65 -25.98
C THR A 457 -32.12 -72.72 -27.04
N GLY A 458 -30.94 -73.38 -27.05
CA GLY A 458 -30.60 -74.44 -27.99
C GLY A 458 -30.99 -75.86 -27.56
N HIS A 459 -31.58 -76.03 -26.36
CA HIS A 459 -31.87 -77.33 -25.77
C HIS A 459 -33.28 -77.38 -25.16
N ARG A 460 -33.90 -78.56 -25.19
CA ARG A 460 -35.19 -78.78 -24.53
C ARG A 460 -34.98 -78.98 -23.03
N LEU A 461 -35.45 -78.03 -22.23
CA LEU A 461 -35.34 -78.08 -20.77
C LEU A 461 -36.57 -78.77 -20.18
N THR A 462 -36.43 -79.44 -19.04
CA THR A 462 -37.51 -80.23 -18.41
C THR A 462 -37.86 -79.76 -17.00
N ASP A 463 -36.93 -79.13 -16.27
CA ASP A 463 -37.14 -78.67 -14.90
C ASP A 463 -36.75 -77.20 -14.74
N ALA A 464 -37.76 -76.32 -14.73
CA ALA A 464 -37.59 -74.88 -14.55
C ALA A 464 -36.94 -74.52 -13.20
N ALA A 465 -37.38 -75.14 -12.10
CA ALA A 465 -36.86 -74.82 -10.77
C ALA A 465 -35.42 -75.32 -10.61
N GLY A 466 -35.13 -76.53 -11.09
CA GLY A 466 -33.77 -77.08 -11.14
C GLY A 466 -32.83 -76.24 -12.00
N TRP A 467 -33.31 -75.75 -13.15
CA TRP A 467 -32.52 -74.88 -14.04
C TRP A 467 -32.20 -73.52 -13.40
N MET A 468 -33.17 -72.89 -12.70
CA MET A 468 -32.93 -71.65 -11.95
C MET A 468 -31.87 -71.84 -10.86
N VAL A 469 -31.98 -72.93 -10.10
CA VAL A 469 -31.00 -73.27 -9.04
C VAL A 469 -29.62 -73.50 -9.64
N ALA A 470 -29.52 -74.26 -10.73
CA ALA A 470 -28.25 -74.51 -11.42
C ALA A 470 -27.61 -73.22 -11.94
N THR A 471 -28.42 -72.33 -12.54
CA THR A 471 -27.99 -71.01 -13.05
C THR A 471 -27.42 -70.14 -11.94
N LEU A 472 -28.14 -70.00 -10.82
CA LEU A 472 -27.68 -69.20 -9.68
C LEU A 472 -26.48 -69.84 -8.97
N GLN A 473 -26.36 -71.17 -8.95
CA GLN A 473 -25.17 -71.85 -8.43
C GLN A 473 -23.95 -71.66 -9.34
N GLU A 474 -24.13 -71.63 -10.66
CA GLU A 474 -23.06 -71.32 -11.62
C GLU A 474 -22.53 -69.89 -11.37
N LEU A 475 -23.43 -68.90 -11.28
CA LEU A 475 -23.06 -67.53 -10.91
C LEU A 475 -22.37 -67.49 -9.54
N HIS A 476 -22.92 -68.17 -8.54
CA HIS A 476 -22.36 -68.21 -7.19
C HIS A 476 -20.92 -68.72 -7.17
N ARG A 477 -20.62 -69.83 -7.86
CA ARG A 477 -19.26 -70.38 -7.90
C ARG A 477 -18.27 -69.44 -8.56
N VAL A 478 -18.65 -68.77 -9.65
CA VAL A 478 -17.75 -67.81 -10.29
C VAL A 478 -17.47 -66.63 -9.35
N PHE A 479 -18.50 -66.11 -8.68
CA PHE A 479 -18.32 -64.97 -7.78
C PHE A 479 -17.67 -65.34 -6.43
N GLN A 480 -17.71 -66.61 -6.01
CA GLN A 480 -16.96 -67.09 -4.85
C GLN A 480 -15.44 -66.97 -5.01
N GLU A 481 -14.93 -67.06 -6.25
CA GLU A 481 -13.51 -66.90 -6.54
C GLU A 481 -12.98 -65.49 -6.21
N PHE A 482 -13.86 -64.48 -6.07
CA PHE A 482 -13.50 -63.15 -5.60
C PHE A 482 -13.36 -63.04 -4.08
N GLN A 483 -13.50 -64.14 -3.32
CA GLN A 483 -13.15 -64.24 -1.89
C GLN A 483 -13.73 -63.16 -0.96
N GLY A 484 -14.91 -62.60 -1.25
CA GLY A 484 -15.47 -61.52 -0.43
C GLY A 484 -15.38 -60.12 -1.07
N GLU A 485 -14.50 -59.93 -2.04
CA GLU A 485 -14.24 -58.61 -2.64
C GLU A 485 -15.35 -58.16 -3.59
N MET A 486 -16.09 -59.11 -4.17
CA MET A 486 -17.18 -58.82 -5.09
C MET A 486 -18.34 -59.77 -4.88
N HIS A 487 -19.53 -59.20 -4.71
CA HIS A 487 -20.78 -59.90 -4.49
C HIS A 487 -21.85 -59.36 -5.41
N VAL A 488 -22.83 -60.20 -5.73
CA VAL A 488 -23.94 -59.80 -6.60
C VAL A 488 -25.25 -60.00 -5.85
N GLY A 489 -26.00 -58.93 -5.65
CA GLY A 489 -27.43 -59.05 -5.36
C GLY A 489 -28.16 -59.30 -6.67
N CYS A 490 -29.10 -60.23 -6.72
CA CYS A 490 -29.96 -60.33 -7.91
C CYS A 490 -31.35 -60.88 -7.61
N VAL A 491 -32.27 -60.60 -8.51
CA VAL A 491 -33.53 -61.33 -8.64
C VAL A 491 -33.55 -62.07 -9.97
N LEU A 492 -34.04 -63.31 -9.96
CA LEU A 492 -34.19 -64.16 -11.13
C LEU A 492 -35.58 -64.78 -11.11
N GLY A 493 -36.31 -64.68 -12.21
CA GLY A 493 -37.61 -65.33 -12.35
C GLY A 493 -37.86 -65.96 -13.71
N LEU A 494 -38.75 -66.95 -13.69
CA LEU A 494 -39.33 -67.61 -14.86
C LEU A 494 -40.85 -67.51 -14.76
N ILE A 495 -41.48 -66.88 -15.76
CA ILE A 495 -42.93 -66.75 -15.85
C ILE A 495 -43.42 -67.66 -16.96
N HIS A 496 -44.32 -68.59 -16.64
CA HIS A 496 -44.99 -69.40 -17.66
C HIS A 496 -45.98 -68.54 -18.45
N ASP A 497 -45.71 -68.29 -19.73
CA ASP A 497 -46.37 -67.25 -20.55
C ASP A 497 -47.89 -67.42 -20.64
N ARG A 498 -48.39 -68.66 -20.57
CA ARG A 498 -49.83 -68.94 -20.68
C ARG A 498 -50.58 -68.94 -19.35
N SER A 499 -49.90 -69.22 -18.25
CA SER A 499 -50.56 -69.44 -16.95
C SER A 499 -50.28 -68.33 -15.96
N GLY A 500 -49.20 -67.55 -16.14
CA GLY A 500 -48.77 -66.54 -15.16
C GLY A 500 -48.11 -67.15 -13.93
N ASN A 501 -47.81 -68.45 -13.96
CA ASN A 501 -47.07 -69.11 -12.88
C ASN A 501 -45.64 -68.58 -12.86
N LEU A 502 -45.29 -67.86 -11.80
CA LEU A 502 -43.98 -67.26 -11.58
C LEU A 502 -43.17 -68.14 -10.63
N GLN A 503 -42.05 -68.66 -11.09
CA GLN A 503 -40.98 -69.19 -10.25
C GLN A 503 -39.95 -68.09 -10.02
N TYR A 504 -39.64 -67.78 -8.78
CA TYR A 504 -38.89 -66.58 -8.41
C TYR A 504 -37.85 -66.87 -7.33
N VAL A 505 -36.68 -66.26 -7.47
CA VAL A 505 -35.63 -66.25 -6.46
C VAL A 505 -35.10 -64.84 -6.30
N ASN A 506 -35.02 -64.38 -5.05
CA ASN A 506 -34.28 -63.19 -4.66
C ASN A 506 -33.03 -63.60 -3.88
N ALA A 507 -31.84 -63.28 -4.41
CA ALA A 507 -30.53 -63.56 -3.86
C ALA A 507 -29.88 -62.28 -3.30
N GLY A 508 -30.38 -61.81 -2.16
CA GLY A 508 -29.82 -60.67 -1.43
C GLY A 508 -30.02 -59.30 -2.10
N HIS A 509 -31.07 -59.17 -2.92
CA HIS A 509 -31.47 -57.97 -3.66
C HIS A 509 -32.70 -57.31 -3.00
N PRO A 510 -32.98 -56.02 -3.21
CA PRO A 510 -34.21 -55.40 -2.71
C PRO A 510 -35.49 -56.13 -3.11
N ARG A 511 -36.49 -56.09 -2.22
CA ARG A 511 -37.74 -56.84 -2.39
C ARG A 511 -38.52 -56.40 -3.62
N SER A 512 -38.94 -57.32 -4.48
CA SER A 512 -39.75 -56.95 -5.66
C SER A 512 -41.15 -56.48 -5.26
N VAL A 513 -41.69 -55.51 -5.99
CA VAL A 513 -43.01 -54.91 -5.74
C VAL A 513 -44.02 -55.44 -6.75
N LEU A 514 -45.13 -55.99 -6.27
CA LEU A 514 -46.28 -56.34 -7.11
C LEU A 514 -47.29 -55.19 -7.07
N TYR A 515 -47.63 -54.68 -8.26
CA TYR A 515 -48.70 -53.74 -8.49
C TYR A 515 -49.90 -54.48 -9.10
N SER A 516 -51.02 -54.48 -8.40
CA SER A 516 -52.25 -55.16 -8.82
C SER A 516 -53.45 -54.30 -8.46
N ASN A 517 -54.30 -53.97 -9.45
CA ASN A 517 -55.53 -53.18 -9.28
C ASN A 517 -55.32 -51.84 -8.52
N GLY A 518 -54.20 -51.14 -8.76
CA GLY A 518 -53.91 -49.86 -8.11
C GLY A 518 -53.27 -49.97 -6.72
N LEU A 519 -53.07 -51.18 -6.20
CA LEU A 519 -52.43 -51.44 -4.92
C LEU A 519 -51.02 -51.98 -5.11
N THR A 520 -50.10 -51.58 -4.23
CA THR A 520 -48.71 -52.04 -4.19
C THR A 520 -48.45 -52.86 -2.95
N ARG A 521 -47.76 -53.99 -3.11
CA ARG A 521 -47.23 -54.80 -2.00
C ARG A 521 -45.89 -55.40 -2.38
N PHE A 522 -45.07 -55.77 -1.41
CA PHE A 522 -43.94 -56.64 -1.72
C PHE A 522 -44.42 -58.03 -2.15
N LEU A 523 -43.73 -58.62 -3.13
CA LEU A 523 -44.00 -59.96 -3.62
C LEU A 523 -43.56 -61.00 -2.57
N GLU A 524 -42.32 -60.87 -2.09
CA GLU A 524 -41.76 -61.66 -0.99
C GLU A 524 -42.00 -61.05 0.40
N ASN A 525 -42.23 -61.90 1.40
CA ASN A 525 -42.32 -61.49 2.80
C ASN A 525 -40.93 -61.22 3.40
N GLU A 526 -39.96 -62.08 3.09
CA GLU A 526 -38.56 -61.99 3.53
C GLU A 526 -37.60 -62.49 2.44
N VAL A 527 -36.37 -61.98 2.44
CA VAL A 527 -35.29 -62.41 1.53
C VAL A 527 -34.41 -63.41 2.28
N TYR A 528 -34.54 -64.69 1.93
CA TYR A 528 -33.86 -65.79 2.65
C TYR A 528 -32.43 -66.08 2.15
N ALA A 529 -32.14 -65.76 0.89
CA ALA A 529 -30.83 -66.04 0.29
C ALA A 529 -29.88 -64.84 0.47
N LYS A 530 -28.62 -65.13 0.78
CA LYS A 530 -27.52 -64.16 0.76
C LYS A 530 -27.20 -63.70 -0.67
N ARG A 531 -26.38 -62.66 -0.83
CA ARG A 531 -25.87 -62.25 -2.16
C ARG A 531 -25.00 -63.36 -2.76
N ILE A 532 -25.00 -63.46 -4.09
CA ILE A 532 -24.13 -64.36 -4.87
C ILE A 532 -22.65 -64.02 -4.54
N GLY A 533 -21.80 -65.04 -4.41
CA GLY A 533 -20.40 -64.92 -3.97
C GLY A 533 -20.17 -64.96 -2.45
N GLN A 534 -21.22 -64.84 -1.61
CA GLN A 534 -21.06 -64.86 -0.15
C GLN A 534 -21.08 -66.27 0.46
N GLU A 535 -20.28 -66.51 1.50
CA GLU A 535 -20.32 -67.78 2.24
C GLU A 535 -21.70 -68.05 2.87
N GLY A 536 -22.15 -69.31 2.77
CA GLY A 536 -23.44 -69.75 3.30
C GLY A 536 -24.64 -69.40 2.40
N PHE A 537 -24.40 -69.15 1.11
CA PHE A 537 -25.45 -68.98 0.10
C PHE A 537 -26.37 -70.21 0.04
N LYS A 538 -27.67 -70.00 0.26
CA LYS A 538 -28.72 -71.03 0.19
C LYS A 538 -29.86 -70.50 -0.66
N LEU A 539 -30.30 -71.31 -1.62
CA LEU A 539 -31.33 -70.94 -2.57
C LEU A 539 -32.67 -71.54 -2.18
N GLN A 540 -33.74 -70.76 -2.36
CA GLN A 540 -35.11 -71.22 -2.24
C GLN A 540 -35.93 -70.64 -3.37
N VAL A 541 -36.47 -71.51 -4.24
CA VAL A 541 -37.38 -71.10 -5.31
C VAL A 541 -38.77 -70.90 -4.71
N GLN A 542 -39.30 -69.69 -4.83
CA GLN A 542 -40.65 -69.33 -4.44
C GLN A 542 -41.56 -69.40 -5.66
N ARG A 543 -42.83 -69.72 -5.44
CA ARG A 543 -43.84 -69.82 -6.51
C ARG A 543 -44.98 -68.86 -6.23
N PHE A 544 -45.30 -68.06 -7.23
CA PHE A 544 -46.39 -67.10 -7.19
C PHE A 544 -47.29 -67.31 -8.42
N GLN A 545 -48.53 -66.86 -8.32
CA GLN A 545 -49.47 -66.84 -9.41
C GLN A 545 -49.74 -65.37 -9.76
N LEU A 546 -49.41 -64.97 -10.98
CA LEU A 546 -49.74 -63.65 -11.51
C LEU A 546 -51.14 -63.67 -12.11
N GLU A 547 -51.90 -62.62 -11.84
CA GLU A 547 -53.21 -62.38 -12.44
C GLU A 547 -53.10 -61.44 -13.64
N THR A 548 -54.11 -61.46 -14.50
CA THR A 548 -54.15 -60.58 -15.69
C THR A 548 -54.14 -59.10 -15.26
N GLY A 549 -53.18 -58.32 -15.77
CA GLY A 549 -52.97 -56.93 -15.42
C GLY A 549 -52.00 -56.68 -14.26
N ASP A 550 -51.43 -57.73 -13.66
CA ASP A 550 -50.40 -57.57 -12.64
C ASP A 550 -49.08 -57.07 -13.26
N VAL A 551 -48.42 -56.13 -12.56
CA VAL A 551 -47.09 -55.62 -12.91
C VAL A 551 -46.12 -55.88 -11.76
N LEU A 552 -45.04 -56.60 -12.04
CA LEU A 552 -43.94 -56.85 -11.12
C LEU A 552 -42.81 -55.85 -11.39
N ILE A 553 -42.36 -55.16 -10.34
CA ILE A 553 -41.23 -54.22 -10.37
C ILE A 553 -40.08 -54.77 -9.53
N ALA A 554 -38.99 -55.13 -10.20
CA ALA A 554 -37.70 -55.46 -9.59
C ALA A 554 -36.76 -54.24 -9.71
N GLY A 555 -35.82 -54.07 -8.78
CA GLY A 555 -34.82 -53.01 -8.91
C GLY A 555 -33.77 -52.98 -7.81
N SER A 556 -32.59 -52.45 -8.12
CA SER A 556 -31.41 -52.42 -7.25
C SER A 556 -31.57 -51.50 -6.04
N ASP A 557 -30.60 -51.53 -5.13
CA ASP A 557 -30.65 -50.78 -3.86
C ASP A 557 -30.46 -49.26 -4.03
N GLY A 558 -30.00 -48.79 -5.20
CA GLY A 558 -30.02 -47.37 -5.54
C GLY A 558 -31.40 -46.74 -5.49
N ARG A 559 -32.47 -47.52 -5.69
CA ARG A 559 -33.86 -47.04 -5.56
C ARG A 559 -34.30 -46.81 -4.11
N ASP A 560 -33.60 -47.40 -3.14
CA ASP A 560 -33.93 -47.33 -1.72
C ASP A 560 -33.01 -46.32 -0.99
N THR A 561 -31.94 -45.83 -1.63
CA THR A 561 -30.92 -44.96 -1.02
C THR A 561 -30.91 -43.54 -1.59
N ILE A 562 -31.71 -42.66 -1.01
CA ILE A 562 -31.97 -41.31 -1.53
C ILE A 562 -31.34 -40.21 -0.64
N LEU A 563 -30.52 -39.35 -1.22
CA LEU A 563 -29.91 -38.20 -0.56
C LEU A 563 -30.91 -37.04 -0.44
N LEU A 564 -31.23 -36.66 0.79
CA LEU A 564 -32.18 -35.57 1.10
C LEU A 564 -31.49 -34.21 1.32
N GLY A 565 -30.16 -34.19 1.50
CA GLY A 565 -29.37 -32.97 1.72
C GLY A 565 -28.16 -33.17 2.64
N LYS A 566 -27.59 -32.07 3.14
CA LYS A 566 -26.46 -32.05 4.08
C LYS A 566 -26.77 -31.24 5.34
N GLN A 567 -26.31 -31.72 6.50
CA GLN A 567 -26.36 -30.96 7.75
C GLN A 567 -25.28 -29.85 7.80
N ARG A 568 -25.36 -28.96 8.80
CA ARG A 568 -24.38 -27.89 9.06
C ARG A 568 -22.94 -28.37 9.26
N ASN A 569 -22.73 -29.65 9.58
CA ASN A 569 -21.42 -30.28 9.74
C ASN A 569 -20.96 -31.06 8.49
N ASP A 570 -21.57 -30.83 7.32
CA ASP A 570 -21.28 -31.53 6.05
C ASP A 570 -21.65 -33.03 6.01
N GLU A 571 -22.31 -33.55 7.06
CA GLU A 571 -22.86 -34.92 7.07
C GLU A 571 -24.09 -35.05 6.15
N LYS A 572 -24.12 -36.10 5.33
CA LYS A 572 -25.19 -36.39 4.37
C LYS A 572 -26.40 -37.01 5.07
N ILE A 573 -27.59 -36.48 4.80
CA ILE A 573 -28.87 -37.07 5.26
C ILE A 573 -29.36 -38.00 4.14
N ILE A 574 -29.32 -39.30 4.37
CA ILE A 574 -29.74 -40.32 3.41
C ILE A 574 -30.97 -41.03 3.95
N ASN A 575 -32.05 -41.07 3.15
CA ASN A 575 -33.18 -41.94 3.43
C ASN A 575 -32.86 -43.35 2.91
N GLN A 576 -33.09 -44.36 3.75
CA GLN A 576 -32.88 -45.77 3.44
C GLN A 576 -34.12 -46.61 3.77
N ASP A 577 -35.30 -45.98 3.86
CA ASP A 577 -36.56 -46.68 4.13
C ASP A 577 -36.99 -47.50 2.90
N PRO A 578 -36.89 -48.85 2.93
CA PRO A 578 -37.22 -49.68 1.78
C PRO A 578 -38.72 -49.69 1.48
N ASP A 579 -39.58 -49.35 2.44
CA ASP A 579 -41.03 -49.34 2.24
C ASP A 579 -41.47 -48.09 1.44
N GLN A 580 -40.65 -47.04 1.39
CA GLN A 580 -40.90 -45.85 0.57
C GLN A 580 -41.05 -46.19 -0.92
N PHE A 581 -40.35 -47.23 -1.40
CA PHE A 581 -40.42 -47.63 -2.80
C PHE A 581 -41.81 -48.16 -3.20
N LEU A 582 -42.62 -48.69 -2.27
CA LEU A 582 -44.02 -49.03 -2.53
C LEU A 582 -44.83 -47.79 -2.95
N ASP A 583 -44.62 -46.68 -2.25
CA ASP A 583 -45.27 -45.41 -2.55
C ASP A 583 -44.79 -44.83 -3.88
N VAL A 584 -43.51 -44.99 -4.21
CA VAL A 584 -42.95 -44.57 -5.50
C VAL A 584 -43.62 -45.32 -6.64
N VAL A 585 -43.69 -46.66 -6.56
CA VAL A 585 -44.36 -47.50 -7.57
C VAL A 585 -45.84 -47.16 -7.71
N ARG A 586 -46.53 -46.95 -6.57
CA ARG A 586 -47.96 -46.59 -6.57
C ARG A 586 -48.22 -45.25 -7.23
N LYS A 587 -47.46 -44.20 -6.88
CA LYS A 587 -47.59 -42.84 -7.44
C LYS A 587 -47.19 -42.80 -8.92
N GLY A 588 -46.14 -43.53 -9.29
CA GLY A 588 -45.69 -43.72 -10.66
C GLY A 588 -46.57 -44.66 -11.49
N ARG A 589 -47.63 -45.25 -10.91
CA ARG A 589 -48.56 -46.18 -11.55
C ARG A 589 -47.88 -47.38 -12.23
N ALA A 590 -46.80 -47.88 -11.63
CA ALA A 590 -45.97 -48.95 -12.18
C ALA A 590 -45.35 -48.67 -13.57
N GLU A 591 -45.32 -47.41 -14.02
CA GLU A 591 -44.65 -46.98 -15.24
C GLU A 591 -43.23 -46.51 -14.95
N LEU A 592 -42.23 -46.95 -15.74
CA LEU A 592 -40.81 -46.67 -15.46
C LEU A 592 -40.52 -45.17 -15.41
N HIS A 593 -41.08 -44.40 -16.33
CA HIS A 593 -40.91 -42.95 -16.36
C HIS A 593 -41.53 -42.28 -15.12
N GLY A 594 -42.75 -42.68 -14.74
CA GLY A 594 -43.42 -42.16 -13.55
C GLY A 594 -42.71 -42.56 -12.25
N ILE A 595 -42.21 -43.79 -12.16
CA ILE A 595 -41.38 -44.26 -11.04
C ILE A 595 -40.13 -43.39 -10.91
N ARG A 596 -39.43 -43.14 -12.02
CA ARG A 596 -38.24 -42.29 -12.06
C ARG A 596 -38.55 -40.87 -11.59
N GLU A 597 -39.56 -40.21 -12.15
CA GLU A 597 -39.91 -38.83 -11.76
C GLU A 597 -40.24 -38.73 -10.28
N VAL A 598 -41.04 -39.67 -9.75
CA VAL A 598 -41.38 -39.70 -8.33
C VAL A 598 -40.13 -39.94 -7.48
N LEU A 599 -39.25 -40.86 -7.87
CA LEU A 599 -38.02 -41.17 -7.15
C LEU A 599 -37.10 -39.93 -7.06
N TYR A 600 -36.85 -39.26 -8.19
CA TYR A 600 -36.00 -38.06 -8.23
C TYR A 600 -36.65 -36.85 -7.54
N SER A 601 -37.98 -36.82 -7.42
CA SER A 601 -38.67 -35.78 -6.63
C SER A 601 -38.42 -35.92 -5.13
N LEU A 602 -38.04 -37.11 -4.65
CA LEU A 602 -37.72 -37.36 -3.24
C LEU A 602 -36.28 -36.93 -2.89
N GLY A 603 -35.36 -36.94 -3.86
CA GLY A 603 -33.96 -36.56 -3.68
C GLY A 603 -33.04 -37.21 -4.72
N GLU A 604 -31.73 -37.08 -4.53
CA GLU A 604 -30.75 -37.66 -5.47
C GLU A 604 -30.37 -39.09 -5.07
N PRO A 605 -30.48 -40.08 -5.97
CA PRO A 605 -30.01 -41.44 -5.72
C PRO A 605 -28.51 -41.48 -5.39
N THR A 606 -28.13 -42.28 -4.39
CA THR A 606 -26.74 -42.37 -3.93
C THR A 606 -25.94 -43.50 -4.56
N ASP A 607 -26.58 -44.38 -5.31
CA ASP A 607 -25.97 -45.50 -6.02
C ASP A 607 -26.54 -45.68 -7.43
N ASP A 608 -26.04 -46.67 -8.16
CA ASP A 608 -26.59 -47.07 -9.46
C ASP A 608 -28.06 -47.50 -9.32
N ILE A 609 -28.89 -47.13 -10.30
CA ILE A 609 -30.30 -47.52 -10.33
C ILE A 609 -30.52 -48.46 -11.49
N SER A 610 -31.14 -49.60 -11.19
CA SER A 610 -31.80 -50.43 -12.17
C SER A 610 -33.22 -50.74 -11.70
N ILE A 611 -34.17 -50.58 -12.61
CA ILE A 611 -35.57 -50.91 -12.38
C ILE A 611 -36.06 -51.70 -13.59
N MET A 612 -36.58 -52.89 -13.32
CA MET A 612 -37.15 -53.78 -14.32
C MET A 612 -38.66 -53.89 -14.08
N ARG A 613 -39.42 -53.56 -15.12
CA ARG A 613 -40.89 -53.67 -15.15
C ARG A 613 -41.27 -54.93 -15.92
N ILE A 614 -42.13 -55.76 -15.35
CA ILE A 614 -42.60 -57.01 -15.94
C ILE A 614 -44.13 -57.07 -15.82
N ALA A 615 -44.87 -56.95 -16.92
CA ALA A 615 -46.33 -56.90 -16.93
C ALA A 615 -46.93 -58.17 -17.53
N TYR A 616 -47.92 -58.79 -16.86
CA TYR A 616 -48.57 -60.03 -17.31
C TYR A 616 -49.98 -59.76 -17.86
N ARG A 617 -50.19 -60.07 -19.14
CA ARG A 617 -51.44 -59.87 -19.90
C ARG A 617 -52.06 -58.51 -19.63
N GLU A 618 -51.23 -57.49 -19.72
CA GLU A 618 -51.68 -56.11 -19.60
C GLU A 618 -52.67 -55.84 -20.72
N THR A 619 -53.93 -55.56 -20.38
CA THR A 619 -54.84 -54.97 -21.36
C THR A 619 -54.25 -53.62 -21.70
N VAL A 620 -53.73 -53.51 -22.92
CA VAL A 620 -53.23 -52.26 -23.47
C VAL A 620 -54.34 -51.21 -23.34
N HIS A 621 -54.31 -50.41 -22.28
CA HIS A 621 -54.83 -49.07 -22.36
C HIS A 621 -53.88 -48.33 -23.30
N PRO A 622 -54.36 -47.69 -24.37
CA PRO A 622 -53.51 -46.90 -25.24
C PRO A 622 -53.07 -45.64 -24.47
N ALA A 623 -52.09 -45.82 -23.59
CA ALA A 623 -51.24 -44.77 -23.10
C ALA A 623 -50.10 -44.67 -24.11
N GLY A 624 -50.19 -43.66 -24.97
CA GLY A 624 -49.06 -43.13 -25.71
C GLY A 624 -48.29 -44.15 -26.53
N ALA A 625 -48.91 -44.62 -27.62
CA ALA A 625 -48.12 -45.02 -28.76
C ALA A 625 -47.19 -43.85 -29.14
N SER A 626 -45.90 -43.97 -28.86
CA SER A 626 -44.85 -43.24 -29.57
C SER A 626 -44.61 -43.83 -30.97
N ALA A 627 -45.60 -44.55 -31.53
CA ALA A 627 -45.67 -44.92 -32.93
C ALA A 627 -46.15 -43.72 -33.75
N GLY A 628 -45.27 -42.73 -33.89
CA GLY A 628 -45.52 -41.55 -34.71
C GLY A 628 -44.33 -41.11 -35.57
N SER A 629 -43.14 -41.71 -35.41
CA SER A 629 -41.97 -41.27 -36.18
C SER A 629 -41.38 -42.35 -37.10
N GLU A 630 -41.22 -43.60 -36.66
CA GLU A 630 -40.57 -44.64 -37.50
C GLU A 630 -41.40 -45.04 -38.73
N SER A 631 -42.73 -45.24 -38.59
CA SER A 631 -43.60 -45.57 -39.74
C SER A 631 -43.66 -44.47 -40.81
N LEU A 632 -43.53 -43.21 -40.41
CA LEU A 632 -43.64 -42.08 -41.33
C LEU A 632 -42.31 -41.79 -42.02
N VAL A 633 -41.17 -42.09 -41.38
CA VAL A 633 -39.84 -41.94 -41.99
C VAL A 633 -39.67 -42.92 -43.16
N ASP A 634 -40.08 -44.18 -43.00
CA ASP A 634 -40.04 -45.19 -44.07
C ASP A 634 -40.91 -44.77 -45.28
N GLU A 635 -42.07 -44.16 -45.02
CA GLU A 635 -42.97 -43.66 -46.06
C GLU A 635 -42.40 -42.42 -46.78
N VAL A 636 -41.75 -41.51 -46.05
CA VAL A 636 -41.03 -40.35 -46.61
C VAL A 636 -39.86 -40.80 -47.48
N GLU A 637 -39.04 -41.74 -47.00
CA GLU A 637 -37.89 -42.25 -47.76
C GLU A 637 -38.35 -42.88 -49.08
N LYS A 638 -39.43 -43.66 -49.06
CA LYS A 638 -40.04 -44.24 -50.26
C LYS A 638 -40.57 -43.19 -51.23
N LEU A 639 -41.19 -42.12 -50.75
CA LEU A 639 -41.64 -41.00 -51.59
C LEU A 639 -40.45 -40.24 -52.22
N ILE A 640 -39.36 -40.08 -51.48
CA ILE A 640 -38.11 -39.46 -51.96
C ILE A 640 -37.46 -40.33 -53.04
N GLU A 641 -37.44 -41.66 -52.88
CA GLU A 641 -36.97 -42.61 -53.91
C GLU A 641 -37.82 -42.53 -55.19
N LEU A 642 -39.14 -42.35 -55.06
CA LEU A 642 -40.06 -42.15 -56.18
C LEU A 642 -40.02 -40.73 -56.76
N SER A 643 -39.18 -39.85 -56.23
CA SER A 643 -39.05 -38.43 -56.61
C SER A 643 -40.32 -37.60 -56.40
N GLU A 644 -41.21 -38.01 -55.49
CA GLU A 644 -42.43 -37.30 -55.10
C GLU A 644 -42.17 -36.32 -53.94
N TYR A 645 -41.32 -35.32 -54.17
CA TYR A 645 -40.81 -34.42 -53.11
C TYR A 645 -41.89 -33.53 -52.47
N GLU A 646 -42.89 -33.07 -53.22
CA GLU A 646 -43.99 -32.23 -52.68
C GLU A 646 -44.92 -33.05 -51.78
N THR A 647 -45.21 -34.30 -52.15
CA THR A 647 -45.98 -35.24 -51.32
C THR A 647 -45.21 -35.54 -50.03
N ALA A 648 -43.90 -35.79 -50.13
CA ALA A 648 -43.03 -35.99 -48.97
C ALA A 648 -43.01 -34.76 -48.03
N LEU A 649 -42.93 -33.53 -48.57
CA LEU A 649 -43.00 -32.31 -47.77
C LEU A 649 -44.32 -32.16 -47.01
N SER A 650 -45.45 -32.49 -47.66
CA SER A 650 -46.77 -32.45 -46.99
C SER A 650 -46.87 -33.43 -45.81
N LEU A 651 -46.22 -34.59 -45.92
CA LEU A 651 -46.15 -35.58 -44.85
C LEU A 651 -45.26 -35.10 -43.68
N LEU A 652 -44.16 -34.43 -44.01
CA LEU A 652 -43.20 -33.88 -43.04
C LEU A 652 -43.75 -32.67 -42.27
N GLU A 653 -44.66 -31.87 -42.85
CA GLU A 653 -45.34 -30.77 -42.14
C GLU A 653 -46.17 -31.26 -40.96
N GLY A 654 -46.67 -32.50 -41.01
CA GLY A 654 -47.42 -33.14 -39.92
C GLY A 654 -46.57 -33.65 -38.75
N MET A 655 -45.23 -33.64 -38.86
CA MET A 655 -44.31 -34.05 -37.79
C MET A 655 -44.02 -32.91 -36.80
N GLU A 656 -43.66 -33.26 -35.56
CA GLU A 656 -43.25 -32.29 -34.53
C GLU A 656 -42.02 -31.46 -34.94
N ASP A 657 -41.98 -30.18 -34.54
CA ASP A 657 -40.91 -29.25 -34.91
C ASP A 657 -39.55 -29.57 -34.28
N GLU A 658 -39.48 -30.31 -33.18
CA GLU A 658 -38.21 -30.74 -32.57
C GLU A 658 -37.68 -32.07 -33.15
N ASN A 659 -38.26 -32.55 -34.26
CA ASN A 659 -37.87 -33.82 -34.89
C ASN A 659 -36.74 -33.62 -35.93
N PHE A 660 -35.60 -34.29 -35.73
CA PHE A 660 -34.47 -34.26 -36.66
C PHE A 660 -34.84 -34.71 -38.09
N PHE A 661 -35.61 -35.80 -38.23
CA PHE A 661 -35.94 -36.38 -39.53
C PHE A 661 -36.83 -35.44 -40.35
N LYS A 662 -37.75 -34.72 -39.68
CA LYS A 662 -38.54 -33.64 -40.30
C LYS A 662 -37.64 -32.66 -41.02
N HIS A 663 -36.69 -32.08 -40.29
CA HIS A 663 -35.82 -31.02 -40.77
C HIS A 663 -34.78 -31.51 -41.78
N TYR A 664 -34.22 -32.70 -41.58
CA TYR A 664 -33.26 -33.31 -42.49
C TYR A 664 -33.90 -33.65 -43.85
N TYR A 665 -35.04 -34.35 -43.85
CA TYR A 665 -35.73 -34.72 -45.09
C TYR A 665 -36.42 -33.53 -45.76
N SER A 666 -36.93 -32.55 -45.00
CA SER A 666 -37.42 -31.30 -45.57
C SER A 666 -36.29 -30.55 -46.29
N GLY A 667 -35.11 -30.49 -45.68
CA GLY A 667 -33.91 -29.93 -46.29
C GLY A 667 -33.52 -30.61 -47.60
N LEU A 668 -33.59 -31.94 -47.64
CA LEU A 668 -33.33 -32.74 -48.85
C LEU A 668 -34.38 -32.47 -49.93
N CYS A 669 -35.67 -32.51 -49.59
CA CYS A 669 -36.76 -32.26 -50.53
C CYS A 669 -36.69 -30.83 -51.10
N TYR A 670 -36.47 -29.82 -50.26
CA TYR A 670 -36.33 -28.44 -50.71
C TYR A 670 -35.09 -28.22 -51.59
N SER A 671 -33.98 -28.95 -51.35
CA SER A 671 -32.83 -28.95 -52.26
C SER A 671 -33.21 -29.51 -53.63
N ARG A 672 -33.96 -30.63 -53.67
CA ARG A 672 -34.40 -31.26 -54.92
C ARG A 672 -35.46 -30.48 -55.69
N THR A 673 -36.30 -29.70 -55.00
CA THR A 673 -37.29 -28.81 -55.65
C THR A 673 -36.74 -27.41 -55.98
N GLY A 674 -35.46 -27.15 -55.68
CA GLY A 674 -34.77 -25.89 -56.02
C GLY A 674 -35.03 -24.73 -55.06
N ASN A 675 -35.68 -24.96 -53.91
CA ASN A 675 -35.91 -23.93 -52.88
C ASN A 675 -34.76 -23.89 -51.87
N GLN A 676 -33.64 -23.30 -52.29
CA GLN A 676 -32.40 -23.26 -51.52
C GLN A 676 -32.52 -22.52 -50.17
N ALA A 677 -33.39 -21.50 -50.09
CA ALA A 677 -33.57 -20.74 -48.86
C ALA A 677 -34.19 -21.60 -47.75
N ARG A 678 -35.28 -22.32 -48.07
CA ARG A 678 -35.91 -23.25 -47.13
C ARG A 678 -35.05 -24.48 -46.85
N ALA A 679 -34.31 -24.97 -47.85
CA ALA A 679 -33.37 -26.07 -47.65
C ALA A 679 -32.30 -25.72 -46.61
N LEU A 680 -31.71 -24.52 -46.68
CA LEU A 680 -30.72 -24.07 -45.70
C LEU A 680 -31.33 -23.88 -44.30
N GLU A 681 -32.54 -23.33 -44.20
CA GLU A 681 -33.24 -23.15 -42.93
C GLU A 681 -33.52 -24.49 -42.24
N SER A 682 -34.14 -25.44 -42.94
CA SER A 682 -34.43 -26.77 -42.40
C SER A 682 -33.14 -27.53 -42.03
N LEU A 683 -32.09 -27.47 -42.86
CA LEU A 683 -30.83 -28.14 -42.54
C LEU A 683 -30.06 -27.46 -41.39
N GLN A 684 -30.23 -26.15 -41.22
CA GLN A 684 -29.66 -25.42 -40.09
C GLN A 684 -30.33 -25.84 -38.78
N GLU A 685 -31.64 -26.07 -38.80
CA GLU A 685 -32.40 -26.57 -37.66
C GLU A 685 -32.09 -28.04 -37.35
N ALA A 686 -31.93 -28.88 -38.38
CA ALA A 686 -31.41 -30.24 -38.23
C ALA A 686 -30.02 -30.26 -37.58
N ARG A 687 -29.16 -29.28 -37.91
CA ARG A 687 -27.84 -29.09 -37.29
C ARG A 687 -27.94 -28.60 -35.84
N ASN A 688 -28.92 -27.77 -35.50
CA ASN A 688 -29.13 -27.30 -34.13
C ASN A 688 -29.56 -28.45 -33.20
N LEU A 689 -30.38 -29.38 -33.70
CA LEU A 689 -30.90 -30.51 -32.93
C LEU A 689 -29.86 -31.62 -32.67
N VAL A 690 -29.00 -31.93 -33.64
CA VAL A 690 -28.12 -33.13 -33.57
C VAL A 690 -26.63 -32.78 -33.65
N GLY A 691 -26.30 -31.49 -33.73
CA GLY A 691 -24.93 -30.99 -33.84
C GLY A 691 -24.30 -31.23 -35.21
N GLU A 692 -22.96 -31.26 -35.24
CA GLU A 692 -22.16 -31.43 -36.46
C GLU A 692 -22.15 -32.89 -36.92
N ARG A 693 -23.23 -33.33 -37.59
CA ARG A 693 -23.34 -34.67 -38.21
C ARG A 693 -22.88 -34.63 -39.67
N ALA A 694 -22.04 -35.58 -40.09
CA ALA A 694 -21.47 -35.61 -41.44
C ALA A 694 -22.51 -35.58 -42.57
N SER A 695 -23.63 -36.28 -42.42
CA SER A 695 -24.74 -36.30 -43.40
C SER A 695 -25.43 -34.94 -43.55
N VAL A 696 -25.65 -34.22 -42.44
CA VAL A 696 -26.25 -32.87 -42.44
C VAL A 696 -25.28 -31.86 -43.05
N LEU A 697 -24.01 -31.94 -42.69
CA LEU A 697 -22.96 -31.06 -43.22
C LEU A 697 -22.72 -31.30 -44.72
N TYR A 698 -22.75 -32.57 -45.17
CA TYR A 698 -22.66 -32.88 -46.60
C TYR A 698 -23.82 -32.25 -47.37
N LEU A 699 -25.06 -32.40 -46.89
CA LEU A 699 -26.24 -31.84 -47.55
C LEU A 699 -26.26 -30.30 -47.50
N LEU A 700 -25.86 -29.69 -46.37
CA LEU A 700 -25.64 -28.23 -46.28
C LEU A 700 -24.57 -27.76 -47.27
N GLY A 701 -23.47 -28.51 -47.40
CA GLY A 701 -22.40 -28.24 -48.35
C GLY A 701 -22.90 -28.27 -49.80
N GLN A 702 -23.72 -29.25 -50.13
CA GLN A 702 -24.37 -29.36 -51.44
C GLN A 702 -25.29 -28.17 -51.72
N VAL A 703 -26.17 -27.82 -50.76
CA VAL A 703 -27.09 -26.69 -50.92
C VAL A 703 -26.34 -25.35 -50.98
N TYR A 704 -25.28 -25.16 -50.19
CA TYR A 704 -24.43 -23.97 -50.28
C TYR A 704 -23.72 -23.87 -51.64
N ALA A 705 -23.28 -24.99 -52.20
CA ALA A 705 -22.66 -25.03 -53.53
C ALA A 705 -23.69 -24.67 -54.62
N GLU A 706 -24.88 -25.24 -54.57
CA GLU A 706 -25.99 -24.93 -55.48
C GLU A 706 -26.44 -23.46 -55.37
N ALA A 707 -26.36 -22.87 -54.17
CA ALA A 707 -26.68 -21.47 -53.91
C ALA A 707 -25.55 -20.48 -54.25
N GLY A 708 -24.46 -20.93 -54.86
CA GLY A 708 -23.30 -20.11 -55.21
C GLY A 708 -22.48 -19.62 -54.00
N ARG A 709 -22.76 -20.12 -52.79
CA ARG A 709 -22.04 -19.80 -51.55
C ARG A 709 -20.84 -20.71 -51.36
N ARG A 710 -19.91 -20.66 -52.31
CA ARG A 710 -18.76 -21.56 -52.42
C ARG A 710 -17.90 -21.66 -51.17
N PHE A 711 -17.56 -20.54 -50.52
CA PHE A 711 -16.75 -20.56 -49.30
C PHE A 711 -17.43 -21.28 -48.14
N ALA A 712 -18.74 -21.05 -47.94
CA ALA A 712 -19.52 -21.75 -46.93
C ALA A 712 -19.64 -23.25 -47.25
N ALA A 713 -19.79 -23.60 -48.53
CA ALA A 713 -19.79 -24.99 -48.98
C ALA A 713 -18.48 -25.70 -48.63
N ILE A 714 -17.33 -25.10 -48.96
CA ILE A 714 -16.01 -25.68 -48.66
C ILE A 714 -15.80 -25.82 -47.14
N GLU A 715 -16.14 -24.80 -46.35
CA GLU A 715 -15.95 -24.86 -44.89
C GLU A 715 -16.75 -26.01 -44.26
N VAL A 716 -18.02 -26.14 -44.64
CA VAL A 716 -18.91 -27.17 -44.11
C VAL A 716 -18.51 -28.57 -44.62
N LEU A 717 -18.08 -28.69 -45.88
CA LEU A 717 -17.62 -29.96 -46.45
C LEU A 717 -16.26 -30.41 -45.89
N GLN A 718 -15.35 -29.48 -45.53
CA GLN A 718 -14.11 -29.81 -44.82
C GLN A 718 -14.41 -30.41 -43.45
N LYS A 719 -15.40 -29.85 -42.73
CA LYS A 719 -15.88 -30.41 -41.46
C LYS A 719 -16.53 -31.78 -41.67
N ALA A 720 -17.35 -31.95 -42.72
CA ALA A 720 -17.93 -33.24 -43.08
C ALA A 720 -16.86 -34.30 -43.39
N ALA A 721 -15.83 -33.95 -44.16
CA ALA A 721 -14.70 -34.82 -44.52
C ALA A 721 -13.85 -35.20 -43.30
N PHE A 722 -13.71 -34.30 -42.33
CA PHE A 722 -13.04 -34.59 -41.07
C PHE A 722 -13.82 -35.58 -40.21
N LEU A 723 -15.15 -35.48 -40.20
CA LEU A 723 -16.02 -36.35 -39.41
C LEU A 723 -16.20 -37.74 -40.03
N GLN A 724 -16.18 -37.85 -41.35
CA GLN A 724 -16.28 -39.11 -42.08
C GLN A 724 -15.28 -39.17 -43.26
N PRO A 725 -13.99 -39.47 -42.99
CA PRO A 725 -12.92 -39.42 -43.99
C PRO A 725 -13.05 -40.44 -45.13
N GLU A 726 -13.89 -41.46 -44.96
CA GLU A 726 -14.14 -42.54 -45.92
C GLU A 726 -15.29 -42.19 -46.90
N ASP A 727 -16.01 -41.06 -46.73
CA ASP A 727 -17.12 -40.72 -47.63
C ASP A 727 -16.62 -40.07 -48.94
N ASP A 728 -16.52 -40.89 -49.98
CA ASP A 728 -16.06 -40.47 -51.31
C ASP A 728 -16.93 -39.38 -51.93
N ARG A 729 -18.21 -39.26 -51.53
CA ARG A 729 -19.11 -38.21 -52.06
C ARG A 729 -18.70 -36.84 -51.55
N VAL A 730 -18.29 -36.74 -50.28
CA VAL A 730 -17.80 -35.49 -49.68
C VAL A 730 -16.51 -35.07 -50.36
N LYS A 731 -15.57 -36.00 -50.57
CA LYS A 731 -14.29 -35.74 -51.27
C LYS A 731 -14.52 -35.26 -52.69
N ALA A 732 -15.36 -35.97 -53.47
CA ALA A 732 -15.64 -35.61 -54.86
C ALA A 732 -16.24 -34.20 -54.99
N LEU A 733 -17.16 -33.83 -54.10
CA LEU A 733 -17.77 -32.49 -54.11
C LEU A 733 -16.79 -31.40 -53.66
N LEU A 734 -15.95 -31.70 -52.67
CA LEU A 734 -14.92 -30.79 -52.16
C LEU A 734 -13.83 -30.54 -53.21
N ASP A 735 -13.36 -31.59 -53.89
CA ASP A 735 -12.37 -31.51 -54.97
C ASP A 735 -12.92 -30.73 -56.16
N LYS A 736 -14.19 -30.94 -56.52
CA LYS A 736 -14.86 -30.14 -57.57
C LYS A 736 -14.88 -28.65 -57.20
N LEU A 737 -15.33 -28.33 -55.99
CA LEU A 737 -15.40 -26.95 -55.50
C LEU A 737 -14.04 -26.32 -55.24
N GLN A 738 -12.95 -27.08 -55.10
CA GLN A 738 -11.60 -26.56 -54.99
C GLN A 738 -10.95 -26.37 -56.35
N ASN A 739 -11.15 -27.29 -57.30
CA ASN A 739 -10.57 -27.20 -58.65
C ASN A 739 -11.19 -26.11 -59.54
N GLU A 740 -12.46 -25.74 -59.32
CA GLU A 740 -13.09 -24.56 -59.95
C GLU A 740 -12.43 -23.21 -59.55
N SER A 741 -11.32 -23.20 -58.79
CA SER A 741 -10.56 -21.98 -58.44
C SER A 741 -9.42 -21.69 -59.43
N GLY A 742 -9.11 -22.65 -60.31
CA GLY A 742 -7.99 -22.54 -61.25
C GLY A 742 -8.23 -21.66 -62.48
N GLU A 743 -9.45 -21.20 -62.75
CA GLU A 743 -9.79 -20.46 -63.99
C GLU A 743 -10.17 -18.99 -63.81
N MET A 744 -10.02 -18.39 -62.63
CA MET A 744 -10.10 -16.93 -62.47
C MET A 744 -9.02 -16.45 -61.48
N ASN A 745 -7.80 -16.29 -62.00
CA ASN A 745 -6.78 -15.40 -61.45
C ASN A 745 -6.63 -14.20 -62.38
#